data_AF-A0A957U178-F1
#
_entry.id   AF-A0A957U178-F1
#
_cell.length_a   1.000
_cell.length_b   1.000
_cell.length_c   1.000
_cell.angle_alpha   90.00
_cell.angle_beta   90.00
_cell.angle_gamma   90.00
#
_symmetry.space_group_name_H-M   'P 1'
#
loop_
_entity.id
_entity.type
_entity.pdbx_description
1 polymer ?
#
loop_
_entity_poly.entity_id
_entity_poly.type
_entity_poly.pdbx_seq_one_letter_code
_entity_poly.pdbx_strand_id
1 'polypeptide(L)'
;MTNHPSAPSHSPDNEPPLESPTTLDTDHAPGTDHVPEPEKSETGSEPTTVEKLRGLPWSMAGNASNVVFVKFTFFGSVFVLFLNTLGLNKTQTGFLLSLIPYFGLVALFAAPFVARKGYKRSFLTFWGLRQVATFAMLLTPLIGRAFGFQIMFAYVTGIMVWFALTRAIGETANMPWRQEYIPNSIRGKFAAKDSIFTTLAGFAAVLISGFVIQRAGGLNGYLALFLVGGIFGTLGVWFYSHIPGGAAIQPNQRTGSMWSGMRVALKDKNFVRFLLGMSVIIVATTPLNSFMPLFMEEEVGINAGNVILLQMGALGGSLVSSYLWGWSADRYGSKPAMMFSIFWRLFIPAIYFLTPRHAGLSLPYAMFATAMQGVIDVGWTISSARLLYVGVVPTERKAEYMSLHYAWVGLVGGTSQLLGGRLLDATSSLSGHIGPFPLDAYTPLFLLSIVLTACSIPFFAGVRADANYGVGAFAGMFLRGNPLLAVSSLVRYQFAKDESSIVLVTEQLGQTKSPLAVDELLETLKDPRFNVRFEAIIAMARNQADPRLTQALVETLNGTELALSALSAWALGRLGDPAAIPALQAALDLPYLSIRVQAIRALGALDDTSIVPRLREELRGETDKGLQMAYASSLGKLNVQESVQDLLALLHDFRNDGARLELALALARLVGEEHTFVHLLRQVRDDPGTAMSQSISAYTKHLNGSVPAASPLPQLLKDCAVTLARGDVAGGARQLGAIAAQLPPQRYNSTSRAILAECAHSLQEFGDEHIEYILLALHTMQNGLLPPR
;
A
#
# COMPACT_ATOMS: atom_id res chain seq x y z
N MET A 1 38.69 40.36 -69.26
CA MET A 1 37.24 40.40 -69.03
C MET A 1 37.04 40.32 -67.53
N THR A 2 37.05 41.46 -66.84
CA THR A 2 35.86 42.16 -66.23
C THR A 2 35.19 41.31 -65.14
N ASN A 3 34.92 41.76 -63.91
CA ASN A 3 35.11 43.01 -63.19
C ASN A 3 34.70 42.78 -61.69
N HIS A 4 35.37 43.49 -60.77
CA HIS A 4 34.93 43.96 -59.43
C HIS A 4 34.71 43.03 -58.20
N PRO A 5 34.87 43.59 -56.96
CA PRO A 5 35.23 42.87 -55.72
C PRO A 5 34.27 43.13 -54.51
N SER A 6 34.70 42.70 -53.30
CA SER A 6 34.39 43.20 -51.94
C SER A 6 33.41 42.39 -51.06
N ALA A 7 33.95 41.67 -50.06
CA ALA A 7 33.72 41.88 -48.61
C ALA A 7 34.02 40.61 -47.78
N PRO A 8 34.89 40.68 -46.75
CA PRO A 8 34.99 39.69 -45.68
C PRO A 8 34.83 40.32 -44.27
N SER A 9 34.27 39.57 -43.30
CA SER A 9 34.61 39.57 -41.85
C SER A 9 33.49 38.83 -41.07
N HIS A 10 33.78 37.67 -40.47
CA HIS A 10 34.32 37.38 -39.12
C HIS A 10 33.25 37.24 -38.02
N SER A 11 33.50 36.20 -37.22
CA SER A 11 32.75 35.60 -36.12
C SER A 11 32.92 36.37 -34.78
N PRO A 12 32.62 35.75 -33.61
CA PRO A 12 31.59 36.15 -32.65
C PRO A 12 32.14 36.92 -31.43
N ASP A 13 31.27 37.15 -30.45
CA ASP A 13 31.52 37.55 -29.04
C ASP A 13 31.00 38.95 -28.66
N ASN A 14 30.16 38.97 -27.60
CA ASN A 14 30.10 40.04 -26.59
C ASN A 14 29.15 39.64 -25.43
N GLU A 15 29.70 38.96 -24.41
CA GLU A 15 29.61 39.45 -23.02
C GLU A 15 30.59 40.64 -22.90
N PRO A 16 30.42 41.67 -22.03
CA PRO A 16 30.60 41.56 -20.55
C PRO A 16 29.89 42.72 -19.77
N PRO A 17 30.28 43.20 -18.54
CA PRO A 17 31.27 42.71 -17.57
C PRO A 17 30.84 42.69 -16.07
N LEU A 18 31.65 41.95 -15.30
CA LEU A 18 31.90 42.11 -13.86
C LEU A 18 32.71 43.39 -13.57
N GLU A 19 32.35 44.13 -12.51
CA GLU A 19 33.22 45.10 -11.87
C GLU A 19 33.28 44.89 -10.34
N SER A 20 34.49 45.06 -9.80
CA SER A 20 34.86 45.26 -8.39
C SER A 20 36.15 46.12 -8.41
N PRO A 21 36.67 46.73 -7.32
CA PRO A 21 36.11 47.20 -6.04
C PRO A 21 36.50 48.71 -5.77
N THR A 22 36.43 49.16 -4.50
CA THR A 22 36.87 50.46 -3.88
C THR A 22 35.76 51.53 -3.77
N THR A 23 35.53 52.27 -2.67
CA THR A 23 36.29 52.69 -1.47
C THR A 23 35.35 52.89 -0.26
N LEU A 24 35.89 52.78 0.96
CA LEU A 24 35.30 53.27 2.22
C LEU A 24 35.10 54.80 2.20
N ASP A 25 34.02 55.31 2.81
CA ASP A 25 34.13 56.21 3.96
C ASP A 25 32.79 56.47 4.67
N THR A 26 32.91 56.65 5.99
CA THR A 26 31.92 56.87 7.04
C THR A 26 31.40 58.31 7.10
N ASP A 27 30.11 58.53 7.40
CA ASP A 27 29.64 59.28 8.60
C ASP A 27 28.15 59.74 8.56
N HIS A 28 27.56 59.76 9.77
CA HIS A 28 26.37 60.50 10.26
C HIS A 28 24.93 59.96 10.07
N ALA A 29 24.47 59.21 11.09
CA ALA A 29 23.35 59.44 12.04
C ALA A 29 21.96 60.05 11.62
N PRO A 30 20.87 59.73 12.35
CA PRO A 30 19.53 59.46 11.80
C PRO A 30 18.49 60.58 11.97
N GLY A 31 17.43 60.57 11.15
CA GLY A 31 16.31 61.51 11.26
C GLY A 31 14.98 61.00 10.67
N THR A 32 14.03 60.77 11.58
CA THR A 32 12.55 60.76 11.45
C THR A 32 11.87 59.67 10.62
N ASP A 33 11.39 58.65 11.33
CA ASP A 33 10.34 57.73 10.90
C ASP A 33 9.01 58.48 10.66
N HIS A 34 8.63 58.65 9.41
CA HIS A 34 7.23 58.82 9.04
C HIS A 34 6.59 57.42 8.97
N VAL A 35 5.89 57.03 10.04
CA VAL A 35 4.94 55.92 10.01
C VAL A 35 3.76 56.36 9.13
N PRO A 36 3.47 55.72 7.98
CA PRO A 36 2.21 55.95 7.30
C PRO A 36 1.11 55.26 8.12
N GLU A 37 0.05 56.01 8.44
CA GLU A 37 -1.19 55.44 8.96
C GLU A 37 -1.66 54.26 8.09
N PRO A 38 -2.24 53.21 8.68
CA PRO A 38 -2.73 52.09 7.90
C PRO A 38 -3.88 52.57 7.02
N GLU A 39 -3.67 52.50 5.71
CA GLU A 39 -4.74 52.49 4.71
C GLU A 39 -5.85 51.55 5.20
N LYS A 40 -7.03 52.12 5.43
CA LYS A 40 -8.27 51.36 5.57
C LYS A 40 -8.43 50.54 4.28
N SER A 41 -8.06 49.27 4.35
CA SER A 41 -8.35 48.31 3.29
C SER A 41 -9.85 48.07 3.21
N GLU A 42 -10.52 48.91 2.42
CA GLU A 42 -11.84 48.64 1.87
C GLU A 42 -11.74 47.52 0.82
N THR A 43 -11.55 46.28 1.30
CA THR A 43 -11.93 45.08 0.57
C THR A 43 -12.72 44.19 1.53
N GLY A 44 -13.86 43.67 1.10
CA GLY A 44 -14.80 42.89 1.93
C GLY A 44 -14.20 41.58 2.45
N SER A 45 -13.41 41.73 3.51
CA SER A 45 -12.91 40.84 4.56
C SER A 45 -12.92 39.33 4.29
N GLU A 46 -11.86 38.81 3.66
CA GLU A 46 -11.44 37.45 4.05
C GLU A 46 -11.02 37.47 5.53
N PRO A 47 -11.47 36.50 6.35
CA PRO A 47 -11.11 36.46 7.76
C PRO A 47 -9.60 36.29 7.94
N THR A 48 -9.05 36.89 8.99
CA THR A 48 -7.63 36.76 9.33
C THR A 48 -7.27 35.31 9.69
N THR A 49 -6.01 34.90 9.55
CA THR A 49 -5.57 33.54 9.92
C THR A 49 -5.92 33.18 11.37
N VAL A 50 -5.87 34.15 12.29
CA VAL A 50 -6.24 33.96 13.71
C VAL A 50 -7.73 33.69 13.87
N GLU A 51 -8.59 34.43 13.16
CA GLU A 51 -10.04 34.20 13.15
C GLU A 51 -10.39 32.85 12.51
N LYS A 52 -9.75 32.51 11.39
CA LYS A 52 -9.85 31.20 10.74
C LYS A 52 -9.55 30.07 11.73
N LEU A 53 -8.43 30.17 12.46
CA LEU A 53 -8.01 29.18 13.47
C LEU A 53 -9.00 29.06 14.64
N ARG A 54 -9.54 30.18 15.14
CA ARG A 54 -10.57 30.18 16.20
C ARG A 54 -11.89 29.56 15.75
N GLY A 55 -12.20 29.61 14.45
CA GLY A 55 -13.40 29.01 13.85
C GLY A 55 -13.34 27.49 13.68
N LEU A 56 -12.15 26.88 13.66
CA LEU A 56 -12.00 25.45 13.35
C LEU A 56 -12.66 24.51 14.37
N PRO A 57 -12.53 24.72 15.70
CA PRO A 57 -13.22 23.87 16.69
C PRO A 57 -14.74 23.92 16.52
N TRP A 58 -15.29 25.10 16.21
CA TRP A 58 -16.73 25.27 15.92
C TRP A 58 -17.15 24.50 14.67
N SER A 59 -16.32 24.51 13.62
CA SER A 59 -16.55 23.67 12.43
C SER A 59 -16.59 22.19 12.77
N MET A 60 -15.65 21.70 13.60
CA MET A 60 -15.59 20.29 13.99
C MET A 60 -16.81 19.89 14.85
N ALA A 61 -17.18 20.73 15.80
CA ALA A 61 -18.39 20.53 16.60
C ALA A 61 -19.66 20.53 15.74
N GLY A 62 -19.78 21.47 14.79
CA GLY A 62 -20.86 21.52 13.82
C GLY A 62 -20.95 20.26 12.96
N ASN A 63 -19.82 19.79 12.44
CA ASN A 63 -19.73 18.58 11.64
C ASN A 63 -20.11 17.32 12.45
N ALA A 64 -19.58 17.17 13.66
CA ALA A 64 -19.93 16.06 14.55
C ALA A 64 -21.42 16.05 14.89
N SER A 65 -21.98 17.23 15.21
CA SER A 65 -23.42 17.40 15.47
C SER A 65 -24.26 17.03 14.25
N ASN A 66 -23.81 17.43 13.05
CA ASN A 66 -24.46 17.06 11.80
C ASN A 66 -24.39 15.55 11.51
N VAL A 67 -23.30 14.86 11.89
CA VAL A 67 -23.22 13.39 11.76
C VAL A 67 -24.27 12.71 12.63
N VAL A 68 -24.41 13.13 13.90
CA VAL A 68 -25.46 12.59 14.80
C VAL A 68 -26.85 12.84 14.19
N PHE A 69 -27.11 14.07 13.73
CA PHE A 69 -28.34 14.41 13.02
C PHE A 69 -28.61 13.44 11.85
N VAL A 70 -27.63 13.23 10.96
CA VAL A 70 -27.78 12.43 9.75
C VAL A 70 -28.05 10.98 10.10
N LYS A 71 -27.34 10.42 11.09
CA LYS A 71 -27.51 9.03 11.51
C LYS A 71 -28.87 8.74 12.15
N PHE A 72 -29.51 9.75 12.73
CA PHE A 72 -30.81 9.59 13.39
C PHE A 72 -32.00 9.89 12.50
N THR A 73 -31.85 10.64 11.40
CA THR A 73 -32.98 11.24 10.68
C THR A 73 -33.13 10.72 9.25
N PHE A 74 -32.92 11.56 8.24
CA PHE A 74 -33.30 11.38 6.84
C PHE A 74 -32.31 10.53 6.01
N PHE A 75 -31.42 9.78 6.66
CA PHE A 75 -30.40 8.98 6.00
C PHE A 75 -30.19 7.64 6.69
N GLY A 76 -29.72 6.66 5.91
CA GLY A 76 -29.30 5.36 6.43
C GLY A 76 -30.45 4.49 6.95
N SER A 77 -30.09 3.48 7.73
CA SER A 77 -31.02 2.43 8.18
C SER A 77 -32.20 2.96 8.99
N VAL A 78 -32.00 3.97 9.85
CA VAL A 78 -33.06 4.50 10.73
C VAL A 78 -34.24 5.04 9.91
N PHE A 79 -33.96 5.82 8.86
CA PHE A 79 -35.01 6.38 8.02
C PHE A 79 -35.77 5.30 7.25
N VAL A 80 -35.04 4.37 6.64
CA VAL A 80 -35.62 3.33 5.80
C VAL A 80 -36.50 2.39 6.61
N LEU A 81 -36.06 1.98 7.81
CA LEU A 81 -36.84 1.16 8.73
C LEU A 81 -38.06 1.92 9.28
N PHE A 82 -37.95 3.25 9.50
CA PHE A 82 -39.08 4.10 9.86
C PHE A 82 -40.15 4.12 8.75
N LEU A 83 -39.75 4.30 7.50
CA LEU A 83 -40.69 4.27 6.36
C LEU A 83 -41.38 2.90 6.23
N ASN A 84 -40.65 1.81 6.48
CA ASN A 84 -41.23 0.46 6.54
C ASN A 84 -42.27 0.34 7.67
N THR A 85 -41.94 0.86 8.87
CA THR A 85 -42.82 0.86 10.04
C THR A 85 -44.09 1.70 9.81
N LEU A 86 -44.04 2.71 8.95
CA LEU A 86 -45.22 3.49 8.51
C LEU A 86 -46.11 2.72 7.51
N GLY A 87 -45.68 1.56 7.03
CA GLY A 87 -46.43 0.72 6.08
C GLY A 87 -46.25 1.15 4.62
N LEU A 88 -45.18 1.86 4.27
CA LEU A 88 -44.89 2.19 2.88
C LEU A 88 -44.37 0.96 2.13
N ASN A 89 -44.83 0.77 0.90
CA ASN A 89 -44.27 -0.25 0.01
C ASN A 89 -42.88 0.17 -0.52
N LYS A 90 -42.18 -0.72 -1.22
CA LYS A 90 -40.79 -0.47 -1.64
C LYS A 90 -40.72 0.59 -2.74
N THR A 91 -41.74 0.71 -3.59
CA THR A 91 -41.86 1.79 -4.60
C THR A 91 -42.00 3.16 -3.95
N GLN A 92 -42.88 3.29 -2.95
CA GLN A 92 -43.09 4.52 -2.20
C GLN A 92 -41.85 4.92 -1.42
N THR A 93 -41.19 3.95 -0.79
CA THR A 93 -39.91 4.16 -0.09
C THR A 93 -38.83 4.63 -1.06
N GLY A 94 -38.66 3.95 -2.20
CA GLY A 94 -37.71 4.34 -3.26
C GLY A 94 -38.01 5.72 -3.83
N PHE A 95 -39.28 6.07 -4.02
CA PHE A 95 -39.70 7.40 -4.45
C PHE A 95 -39.29 8.48 -3.44
N LEU A 96 -39.58 8.32 -2.14
CA LEU A 96 -39.20 9.30 -1.12
C LEU A 96 -37.69 9.47 -1.02
N LEU A 97 -36.93 8.38 -1.05
CA LEU A 97 -35.47 8.44 -1.03
C LEU A 97 -34.92 9.16 -2.26
N SER A 98 -35.54 8.97 -3.44
CA SER A 98 -35.09 9.57 -4.70
C SER A 98 -35.18 11.10 -4.73
N LEU A 99 -36.00 11.71 -3.87
CA LEU A 99 -36.16 13.17 -3.81
C LEU A 99 -34.83 13.84 -3.44
N ILE A 100 -34.08 13.29 -2.48
CA ILE A 100 -32.82 13.88 -2.02
C ILE A 100 -31.80 14.08 -3.17
N PRO A 101 -31.46 13.07 -3.99
CA PRO A 101 -30.55 13.24 -5.12
C PRO A 101 -31.14 14.07 -6.27
N TYR A 102 -32.45 13.99 -6.57
CA TYR A 102 -33.06 14.82 -7.63
C TYR A 102 -32.95 16.31 -7.37
N PHE A 103 -33.21 16.73 -6.12
CA PHE A 103 -33.09 18.15 -5.75
C PHE A 103 -31.63 18.63 -5.74
N GLY A 104 -30.65 17.74 -5.86
CA GLY A 104 -29.27 18.11 -6.18
C GLY A 104 -29.14 18.92 -7.48
N LEU A 105 -30.05 18.75 -8.45
CA LEU A 105 -30.09 19.57 -9.67
C LEU A 105 -30.38 21.05 -9.41
N VAL A 106 -31.09 21.36 -8.32
CA VAL A 106 -31.37 22.75 -7.92
C VAL A 106 -30.08 23.50 -7.59
N ALA A 107 -29.02 22.78 -7.20
CA ALA A 107 -27.72 23.36 -6.92
C ALA A 107 -27.15 24.17 -8.11
N LEU A 108 -27.38 23.71 -9.34
CA LEU A 108 -26.93 24.38 -10.57
C LEU A 108 -27.50 25.81 -10.69
N PHE A 109 -28.76 25.99 -10.28
CA PHE A 109 -29.48 27.26 -10.40
C PHE A 109 -29.35 28.11 -9.13
N ALA A 110 -29.11 27.48 -7.99
CA ALA A 110 -28.95 28.16 -6.70
C ALA A 110 -27.59 28.85 -6.55
N ALA A 111 -26.53 28.37 -7.20
CA ALA A 111 -25.17 28.88 -7.00
C ALA A 111 -25.02 30.41 -7.23
N PRO A 112 -25.54 31.02 -8.31
CA PRO A 112 -25.44 32.47 -8.51
C PRO A 112 -26.24 33.28 -7.49
N PHE A 113 -27.32 32.71 -6.96
CA PHE A 113 -28.12 33.34 -5.91
C PHE A 113 -27.38 33.31 -4.56
N VAL A 114 -26.80 32.16 -4.22
CA VAL A 114 -26.04 31.95 -2.99
C VAL A 114 -24.79 32.83 -2.94
N ALA A 115 -24.05 32.95 -4.04
CA ALA A 115 -22.88 33.83 -4.12
C ALA A 115 -23.25 35.31 -3.89
N ARG A 116 -24.38 35.78 -4.46
CA ARG A 116 -24.88 37.16 -4.28
C ARG A 116 -25.33 37.46 -2.85
N LYS A 117 -25.97 36.51 -2.18
CA LYS A 117 -26.46 36.68 -0.80
C LYS A 117 -25.36 36.51 0.26
N GLY A 118 -24.22 35.91 -0.13
CA GLY A 118 -23.13 35.51 0.75
C GLY A 118 -23.27 34.06 1.22
N TYR A 119 -22.15 33.34 1.20
CA TYR A 119 -22.13 31.90 1.46
C TYR A 119 -22.55 31.55 2.89
N LYS A 120 -22.02 32.24 3.92
CA LYS A 120 -22.35 31.95 5.33
C LYS A 120 -23.83 32.17 5.61
N ARG A 121 -24.38 33.31 5.18
CA ARG A 121 -25.79 33.66 5.39
C ARG A 121 -26.71 32.67 4.69
N SER A 122 -26.39 32.31 3.45
CA SER A 122 -27.14 31.32 2.69
C SER A 122 -27.09 29.94 3.35
N PHE A 123 -25.90 29.49 3.75
CA PHE A 123 -25.73 28.23 4.46
C PHE A 123 -26.58 28.22 5.74
N LEU A 124 -26.37 29.14 6.68
CA LEU A 124 -27.08 29.14 7.96
C LEU A 124 -28.61 29.21 7.80
N THR A 125 -29.10 30.01 6.85
CA THR A 125 -30.55 30.12 6.58
C THR A 125 -31.12 28.80 6.09
N PHE A 126 -30.60 28.25 4.99
CA PHE A 126 -31.18 27.07 4.35
C PHE A 126 -30.85 25.78 5.11
N TRP A 127 -29.67 25.70 5.72
CA TRP A 127 -29.29 24.59 6.60
C TRP A 127 -30.12 24.57 7.89
N GLY A 128 -30.51 25.73 8.40
CA GLY A 128 -31.46 25.88 9.52
C GLY A 128 -32.90 25.54 9.14
N LEU A 129 -33.40 26.06 8.01
CA LEU A 129 -34.76 25.78 7.52
C LEU A 129 -35.02 24.28 7.30
N ARG A 130 -33.98 23.53 6.96
CA ARG A 130 -34.02 22.07 6.84
C ARG A 130 -34.45 21.38 8.15
N GLN A 131 -34.17 21.98 9.32
CA GLN A 131 -34.55 21.40 10.61
C GLN A 131 -36.05 21.43 10.85
N VAL A 132 -36.76 22.37 10.23
CA VAL A 132 -38.23 22.42 10.28
C VAL A 132 -38.83 21.12 9.75
N ALA A 133 -38.25 20.54 8.69
CA ALA A 133 -38.68 19.24 8.18
C ALA A 133 -38.50 18.11 9.21
N THR A 134 -37.41 18.12 9.98
CA THR A 134 -37.16 17.11 11.03
C THR A 134 -38.24 17.13 12.10
N PHE A 135 -38.59 18.31 12.61
CA PHE A 135 -39.63 18.46 13.63
C PHE A 135 -41.03 18.20 13.05
N ALA A 136 -41.29 18.61 11.81
CA ALA A 136 -42.52 18.28 11.10
C ALA A 136 -42.70 16.74 10.98
N MET A 137 -41.62 16.00 10.73
CA MET A 137 -41.67 14.55 10.63
C MET A 137 -42.19 13.87 11.91
N LEU A 138 -42.07 14.50 13.08
CA LEU A 138 -42.62 13.98 14.34
C LEU A 138 -44.15 13.92 14.36
N LEU A 139 -44.83 14.73 13.53
CA LEU A 139 -46.29 14.78 13.42
C LEU A 139 -46.87 13.72 12.47
N THR A 140 -46.01 13.01 11.74
CA THR A 140 -46.41 11.99 10.75
C THR A 140 -47.40 10.95 11.30
N PRO A 141 -47.20 10.36 12.50
CA PRO A 141 -48.13 9.36 13.04
C PRO A 141 -49.51 9.95 13.35
N LEU A 142 -49.55 11.20 13.84
CA LEU A 142 -50.79 11.90 14.17
C LEU A 142 -51.59 12.18 12.91
N ILE A 143 -50.91 12.60 11.84
CA ILE A 143 -51.54 12.87 10.54
C ILE A 143 -52.06 11.57 9.92
N GLY A 144 -51.30 10.46 10.02
CA GLY A 144 -51.76 9.16 9.55
C GLY A 144 -53.00 8.66 10.28
N ARG A 145 -53.10 8.87 11.60
CA ARG A 145 -54.28 8.51 12.38
C ARG A 145 -55.49 9.41 12.09
N ALA A 146 -55.27 10.71 11.92
CA ALA A 146 -56.35 11.68 11.75
C ALA A 146 -56.91 11.73 10.32
N PHE A 147 -56.04 11.55 9.31
CA PHE A 147 -56.38 11.80 7.90
C PHE A 147 -56.13 10.60 6.98
N GLY A 148 -55.65 9.48 7.52
CA GLY A 148 -55.40 8.25 6.77
C GLY A 148 -54.08 8.23 5.97
N PHE A 149 -53.81 7.09 5.35
CA PHE A 149 -52.52 6.78 4.73
C PHE A 149 -52.16 7.69 3.55
N GLN A 150 -53.12 8.02 2.67
CA GLN A 150 -52.85 8.83 1.48
C GLN A 150 -52.37 10.24 1.85
N ILE A 151 -53.02 10.87 2.84
CA ILE A 151 -52.67 12.21 3.33
C ILE A 151 -51.35 12.16 4.09
N MET A 152 -51.10 11.12 4.90
CA MET A 152 -49.81 10.91 5.55
C MET A 152 -48.67 10.79 4.54
N PHE A 153 -48.85 10.01 3.47
CA PHE A 153 -47.84 9.84 2.43
C PHE A 153 -47.55 11.16 1.69
N ALA A 154 -48.60 11.92 1.34
CA ALA A 154 -48.45 13.25 0.75
C ALA A 154 -47.73 14.23 1.70
N TYR A 155 -48.04 14.16 3.00
CA TYR A 155 -47.38 14.96 4.04
C TYR A 155 -45.89 14.66 4.14
N VAL A 156 -45.51 13.37 4.25
CA VAL A 156 -44.11 12.94 4.28
C VAL A 156 -43.38 13.35 3.00
N THR A 157 -44.04 13.23 1.84
CA THR A 157 -43.50 13.69 0.55
C THR A 157 -43.23 15.20 0.57
N GLY A 158 -44.17 16.00 1.06
CA GLY A 158 -43.99 17.45 1.19
C GLY A 158 -42.84 17.84 2.12
N ILE A 159 -42.71 17.17 3.27
CA ILE A 159 -41.57 17.32 4.18
C ILE A 159 -40.26 16.98 3.47
N MET A 160 -40.24 15.88 2.71
CA MET A 160 -39.04 15.43 2.03
C MET A 160 -38.62 16.36 0.91
N VAL A 161 -39.57 16.92 0.16
CA VAL A 161 -39.32 17.97 -0.84
C VAL A 161 -38.73 19.21 -0.16
N TRP A 162 -39.33 19.68 0.94
CA TRP A 162 -38.80 20.81 1.70
C TRP A 162 -37.38 20.56 2.20
N PHE A 163 -37.15 19.38 2.81
CA PHE A 163 -35.85 18.96 3.31
C PHE A 163 -34.81 18.92 2.18
N ALA A 164 -35.13 18.29 1.06
CA ALA A 164 -34.23 18.10 -0.06
C ALA A 164 -33.88 19.44 -0.74
N LEU A 165 -34.87 20.31 -0.94
CA LEU A 165 -34.69 21.64 -1.53
C LEU A 165 -33.82 22.55 -0.66
N THR A 166 -34.16 22.68 0.63
CA THR A 166 -33.40 23.52 1.56
C THR A 166 -31.98 23.00 1.77
N ARG A 167 -31.81 21.67 1.86
CA ARG A 167 -30.48 21.04 1.90
C ARG A 167 -29.67 21.34 0.63
N ALA A 168 -30.24 21.17 -0.55
CA ALA A 168 -29.53 21.38 -1.81
C ALA A 168 -28.99 22.81 -1.93
N ILE A 169 -29.82 23.81 -1.59
CA ILE A 169 -29.40 25.21 -1.59
C ILE A 169 -28.32 25.46 -0.52
N GLY A 170 -28.50 24.95 0.70
CA GLY A 170 -27.52 25.08 1.77
C GLY A 170 -26.16 24.47 1.41
N GLU A 171 -26.14 23.26 0.83
CA GLU A 171 -24.91 22.56 0.44
C GLU A 171 -24.11 23.32 -0.62
N THR A 172 -24.78 24.04 -1.54
CA THR A 172 -24.09 24.85 -2.55
C THR A 172 -23.20 25.94 -1.95
N ALA A 173 -23.54 26.43 -0.76
CA ALA A 173 -22.77 27.44 -0.05
C ALA A 173 -21.56 26.86 0.71
N ASN A 174 -21.61 25.56 1.04
CA ASN A 174 -20.68 24.92 1.96
C ASN A 174 -19.24 24.87 1.41
N MET A 175 -19.06 24.39 0.17
CA MET A 175 -17.72 24.18 -0.39
C MET A 175 -16.94 25.49 -0.57
N PRO A 176 -17.49 26.56 -1.18
CA PRO A 176 -16.83 27.86 -1.25
C PRO A 176 -16.53 28.46 0.13
N TRP A 177 -17.48 28.39 1.06
CA TRP A 177 -17.28 28.93 2.41
C TRP A 177 -16.17 28.21 3.18
N ARG A 178 -16.10 26.87 3.08
CA ARG A 178 -15.02 26.07 3.68
C ARG A 178 -13.63 26.44 3.16
N GLN A 179 -13.51 26.82 1.89
CA GLN A 179 -12.23 27.26 1.34
C GLN A 179 -11.78 28.59 1.92
N GLU A 180 -12.73 29.45 2.31
CA GLU A 180 -12.47 30.77 2.89
C GLU A 180 -11.97 30.67 4.34
N TYR A 181 -12.62 29.88 5.19
CA TYR A 181 -12.28 29.82 6.63
C TYR A 181 -11.23 28.76 7.00
N ILE A 182 -10.87 27.83 6.11
CA ILE A 182 -9.82 26.82 6.37
C ILE A 182 -8.51 27.24 5.67
N PRO A 183 -7.45 27.62 6.42
CA PRO A 183 -6.18 28.02 5.83
C PRO A 183 -5.54 26.89 5.00
N ASN A 184 -4.95 27.25 3.86
CA ASN A 184 -4.32 26.29 2.94
C ASN A 184 -3.23 25.45 3.64
N SER A 185 -2.45 26.05 4.56
CA SER A 185 -1.33 25.40 5.25
C SER A 185 -1.72 24.28 6.21
N ILE A 186 -2.96 24.25 6.70
CA ILE A 186 -3.42 23.27 7.70
C ILE A 186 -4.61 22.43 7.24
N ARG A 187 -5.08 22.61 5.99
CA ARG A 187 -6.29 21.96 5.47
C ARG A 187 -6.25 20.43 5.61
N GLY A 188 -5.10 19.80 5.32
CA GLY A 188 -4.92 18.36 5.49
C GLY A 188 -4.98 17.92 6.96
N LYS A 189 -4.26 18.61 7.85
CA LYS A 189 -4.28 18.33 9.30
C LYS A 189 -5.66 18.52 9.92
N PHE A 190 -6.38 19.56 9.49
CA PHE A 190 -7.75 19.80 9.90
C PHE A 190 -8.67 18.69 9.39
N ALA A 191 -8.62 18.34 8.11
CA ALA A 191 -9.43 17.27 7.52
C ALA A 191 -9.22 15.92 8.24
N ALA A 192 -7.97 15.59 8.58
CA ALA A 192 -7.65 14.38 9.34
C ALA A 192 -8.28 14.40 10.75
N LYS A 193 -8.12 15.50 11.50
CA LYS A 193 -8.73 15.64 12.83
C LYS A 193 -10.25 15.62 12.76
N ASP A 194 -10.85 16.40 11.87
CA ASP A 194 -12.30 16.46 11.65
C ASP A 194 -12.87 15.08 11.30
N SER A 195 -12.20 14.31 10.45
CA SER A 195 -12.58 12.93 10.11
C SER A 195 -12.59 12.00 11.34
N ILE A 196 -11.56 12.06 12.21
CA ILE A 196 -11.52 11.27 13.45
C ILE A 196 -12.70 11.62 14.37
N PHE A 197 -12.91 12.91 14.62
CA PHE A 197 -13.99 13.38 15.50
C PHE A 197 -15.39 13.02 14.97
N THR A 198 -15.62 13.23 13.69
CA THR A 198 -16.90 12.91 13.04
C THR A 198 -17.15 11.41 12.98
N THR A 199 -16.11 10.59 12.78
CA THR A 199 -16.21 9.13 12.80
C THR A 199 -16.58 8.62 14.20
N LEU A 200 -15.92 9.12 15.25
CA LEU A 200 -16.23 8.78 16.64
C LEU A 200 -17.67 9.18 17.02
N ALA A 201 -18.10 10.39 16.64
CA ALA A 201 -19.48 10.83 16.84
C ALA A 201 -20.47 9.92 16.09
N GLY A 202 -20.12 9.48 14.88
CA GLY A 202 -20.90 8.52 14.09
C GLY A 202 -21.04 7.16 14.76
N PHE A 203 -19.96 6.61 15.32
CA PHE A 203 -20.01 5.37 16.10
C PHE A 203 -20.93 5.50 17.32
N ALA A 204 -20.77 6.56 18.10
CA ALA A 204 -21.61 6.81 19.27
C ALA A 204 -23.08 6.95 18.88
N ALA A 205 -23.39 7.69 17.80
CA ALA A 205 -24.75 7.81 17.28
C ALA A 205 -25.32 6.43 16.87
N VAL A 206 -24.61 5.67 16.04
CA VAL A 206 -25.09 4.34 15.60
C VAL A 206 -25.35 3.41 16.79
N LEU A 207 -24.46 3.39 17.79
CA LEU A 207 -24.64 2.61 19.01
C LEU A 207 -25.90 3.02 19.78
N ILE A 208 -26.08 4.33 20.01
CA ILE A 208 -27.22 4.87 20.75
C ILE A 208 -28.53 4.59 19.98
N SER A 209 -28.56 4.81 18.67
CA SER A 209 -29.75 4.56 17.86
C SER A 209 -30.16 3.09 17.82
N GLY A 210 -29.21 2.18 17.65
CA GLY A 210 -29.49 0.74 17.74
C GLY A 210 -30.11 0.35 19.08
N PHE A 211 -29.56 0.86 20.18
CA PHE A 211 -30.06 0.61 21.53
C PHE A 211 -31.46 1.21 21.79
N VAL A 212 -31.68 2.45 21.36
CA VAL A 212 -32.98 3.14 21.50
C VAL A 212 -34.08 2.37 20.75
N ILE A 213 -33.81 1.94 19.51
CA ILE A 213 -34.78 1.16 18.73
C ILE A 213 -35.06 -0.20 19.37
N GLN A 214 -34.04 -0.87 19.90
CA GLN A 214 -34.21 -2.16 20.56
C GLN A 214 -35.06 -2.08 21.84
N ARG A 215 -34.95 -0.99 22.62
CA ARG A 215 -35.71 -0.81 23.88
C ARG A 215 -37.08 -0.19 23.69
N ALA A 216 -37.18 0.89 22.92
CA ALA A 216 -38.42 1.63 22.78
C ALA A 216 -39.41 0.91 21.85
N GLY A 217 -38.91 0.21 20.82
CA GLY A 217 -39.70 -0.55 19.87
C GLY A 217 -40.66 0.30 19.03
N GLY A 218 -40.97 -0.19 17.82
CA GLY A 218 -41.96 0.42 16.93
C GLY A 218 -41.70 1.90 16.63
N LEU A 219 -42.78 2.64 16.36
CA LEU A 219 -42.71 4.01 15.86
C LEU A 219 -42.10 5.00 16.87
N ASN A 220 -42.33 4.79 18.17
CA ASN A 220 -41.90 5.70 19.23
C ASN A 220 -40.36 5.81 19.31
N GLY A 221 -39.65 4.70 19.07
CA GLY A 221 -38.19 4.70 19.03
C GLY A 221 -37.64 5.61 17.93
N TYR A 222 -38.21 5.54 16.72
CA TYR A 222 -37.80 6.39 15.60
C TYR A 222 -38.11 7.87 15.85
N LEU A 223 -39.27 8.18 16.43
CA LEU A 223 -39.64 9.56 16.76
C LEU A 223 -38.71 10.16 17.82
N ALA A 224 -38.31 9.37 18.82
CA ALA A 224 -37.32 9.80 19.81
C ALA A 224 -35.97 10.12 19.16
N LEU A 225 -35.52 9.28 18.21
CA LEU A 225 -34.31 9.57 17.43
C LEU A 225 -34.45 10.82 16.57
N PHE A 226 -35.60 11.05 15.93
CA PHE A 226 -35.82 12.25 15.13
C PHE A 226 -35.83 13.51 15.99
N LEU A 227 -36.39 13.46 17.20
CA LEU A 227 -36.36 14.57 18.15
C LEU A 227 -34.93 14.92 18.56
N VAL A 228 -34.18 13.92 19.03
CA VAL A 228 -32.77 14.10 19.41
C VAL A 228 -31.94 14.56 18.20
N GLY A 229 -32.16 13.95 17.04
CA GLY A 229 -31.56 14.31 15.78
C GLY A 229 -31.80 15.77 15.46
N GLY A 230 -33.05 16.25 15.51
CA GLY A 230 -33.41 17.65 15.29
C GLY A 230 -32.74 18.62 16.26
N ILE A 231 -32.58 18.24 17.54
CA ILE A 231 -31.81 19.03 18.54
C ILE A 231 -30.35 19.16 18.11
N PHE A 232 -29.68 18.05 17.77
CA PHE A 232 -28.31 18.08 17.25
C PHE A 232 -28.21 18.82 15.90
N GLY A 233 -29.25 18.78 15.08
CA GLY A 233 -29.33 19.57 13.84
C GLY A 233 -29.32 21.07 14.10
N THR A 234 -30.14 21.52 15.06
CA THR A 234 -30.20 22.93 15.48
C THR A 234 -28.91 23.37 16.19
N LEU A 235 -28.36 22.54 17.08
CA LEU A 235 -27.04 22.77 17.69
C LEU A 235 -25.94 22.88 16.63
N GLY A 236 -25.99 22.06 15.58
CA GLY A 236 -25.08 22.16 14.44
C GLY A 236 -25.11 23.53 13.77
N VAL A 237 -26.30 24.06 13.50
CA VAL A 237 -26.48 25.41 12.92
C VAL A 237 -25.92 26.49 13.86
N TRP A 238 -26.12 26.34 15.17
CA TRP A 238 -25.55 27.22 16.18
C TRP A 238 -24.01 27.16 16.24
N PHE A 239 -23.40 25.97 16.13
CA PHE A 239 -21.95 25.85 16.02
C PHE A 239 -21.43 26.53 14.74
N TYR A 240 -22.09 26.29 13.59
CA TYR A 240 -21.70 26.92 12.33
C TYR A 240 -21.83 28.46 12.35
N SER A 241 -22.73 29.05 13.16
CA SER A 241 -22.89 30.51 13.20
C SER A 241 -21.67 31.25 13.74
N HIS A 242 -20.83 30.56 14.53
CA HIS A 242 -19.61 31.11 15.13
C HIS A 242 -18.40 31.10 14.17
N ILE A 243 -18.52 30.47 13.00
CA ILE A 243 -17.44 30.40 12.01
C ILE A 243 -17.39 31.71 11.21
N PRO A 244 -16.23 32.35 11.03
CA PRO A 244 -16.11 33.60 10.31
C PRO A 244 -16.19 33.43 8.77
N GLY A 245 -16.23 34.55 8.04
CA GLY A 245 -16.25 34.57 6.57
C GLY A 245 -17.63 34.37 5.93
N GLY A 246 -17.64 34.15 4.62
CA GLY A 246 -18.81 33.90 3.79
C GLY A 246 -19.52 35.18 3.34
N ALA A 247 -18.75 36.26 3.14
CA ALA A 247 -19.26 37.53 2.62
C ALA A 247 -19.82 37.40 1.19
N ALA A 248 -20.69 38.34 0.79
CA ALA A 248 -21.19 38.39 -0.57
C ALA A 248 -20.07 38.81 -1.52
N ILE A 249 -19.84 38.04 -2.57
CA ILE A 249 -18.85 38.38 -3.60
C ILE A 249 -19.58 39.19 -4.69
N GLN A 250 -19.07 40.39 -5.00
CA GLN A 250 -19.56 41.16 -6.14
C GLN A 250 -19.28 40.38 -7.43
N PRO A 251 -20.22 40.35 -8.39
CA PRO A 251 -20.08 39.57 -9.61
C PRO A 251 -19.08 40.26 -10.54
N ASN A 252 -17.78 40.10 -10.28
CA ASN A 252 -16.75 40.56 -11.19
C ASN A 252 -15.99 39.35 -11.75
N GLN A 253 -16.08 39.24 -13.08
CA GLN A 253 -15.23 38.43 -13.96
C GLN A 253 -15.29 36.90 -13.77
N ARG A 254 -16.32 36.27 -14.36
CA ARG A 254 -16.26 35.00 -15.14
C ARG A 254 -17.68 34.51 -15.45
N THR A 255 -18.40 35.27 -16.27
CA THR A 255 -19.59 34.80 -16.98
C THR A 255 -19.26 34.57 -18.45
N GLY A 256 -18.22 33.78 -18.72
CA GLY A 256 -18.32 32.89 -19.87
C GLY A 256 -19.56 32.02 -19.65
N SER A 257 -20.41 31.84 -20.66
CA SER A 257 -21.67 31.11 -20.50
C SER A 257 -21.40 29.72 -19.88
N MET A 258 -21.80 29.51 -18.62
CA MET A 258 -21.66 28.23 -17.88
C MET A 258 -22.20 27.06 -18.73
N TRP A 259 -23.24 27.33 -19.52
CA TRP A 259 -23.84 26.41 -20.49
C TRP A 259 -22.90 26.03 -21.63
N SER A 260 -22.12 26.99 -22.16
CA SER A 260 -21.11 26.71 -23.19
C SER A 260 -19.99 25.80 -22.65
N GLY A 261 -19.58 26.03 -21.41
CA GLY A 261 -18.62 25.20 -20.69
C GLY A 261 -19.09 23.76 -20.46
N MET A 262 -20.34 23.61 -19.99
CA MET A 262 -20.98 22.29 -19.83
C MET A 262 -21.11 21.53 -21.16
N ARG A 263 -21.39 22.23 -22.26
CA ARG A 263 -21.43 21.62 -23.61
C ARG A 263 -20.05 21.13 -24.06
N VAL A 264 -18.97 21.82 -23.67
CA VAL A 264 -17.60 21.34 -23.92
C VAL A 264 -17.31 20.10 -23.08
N ALA A 265 -17.68 20.09 -21.80
CA ALA A 265 -17.51 18.92 -20.93
C ALA A 265 -18.24 17.67 -21.49
N LEU A 266 -19.46 17.83 -22.02
CA LEU A 266 -20.19 16.73 -22.68
C LEU A 266 -19.51 16.18 -23.96
N LYS A 267 -18.61 16.94 -24.58
CA LYS A 267 -17.85 16.48 -25.75
C LYS A 267 -16.53 15.79 -25.37
N ASP A 268 -16.07 15.93 -24.13
CA ASP A 268 -14.89 15.24 -23.65
C ASP A 268 -15.17 13.75 -23.46
N LYS A 269 -14.59 12.94 -24.36
CA LYS A 269 -14.75 11.47 -24.34
C LYS A 269 -14.24 10.85 -23.04
N ASN A 270 -13.19 11.41 -22.41
CA ASN A 270 -12.64 10.86 -21.18
C ASN A 270 -13.61 11.07 -20.02
N PHE A 271 -14.12 12.30 -19.89
CA PHE A 271 -15.10 12.65 -18.88
C PHE A 271 -16.45 11.93 -19.07
N VAL A 272 -16.96 11.84 -20.29
CA VAL A 272 -18.21 11.11 -20.57
C VAL A 272 -18.07 9.62 -20.22
N ARG A 273 -16.94 8.97 -20.54
CA ARG A 273 -16.69 7.58 -20.13
C ARG A 273 -16.69 7.42 -18.61
N PHE A 274 -16.06 8.36 -17.90
CA PHE A 274 -16.10 8.38 -16.44
C PHE A 274 -17.53 8.52 -15.92
N LEU A 275 -18.33 9.45 -16.47
CA LEU A 275 -19.74 9.63 -16.10
C LEU A 275 -20.58 8.38 -16.39
N LEU A 276 -20.38 7.71 -17.52
CA LEU A 276 -21.07 6.45 -17.85
C LEU A 276 -20.71 5.34 -16.85
N GLY A 277 -19.43 5.16 -16.55
CA GLY A 277 -18.98 4.20 -15.53
C GLY A 277 -19.59 4.49 -14.16
N MET A 278 -19.59 5.76 -13.74
CA MET A 278 -20.25 6.21 -12.51
C MET A 278 -21.74 5.92 -12.52
N SER A 279 -22.40 6.10 -13.66
CA SER A 279 -23.84 5.86 -13.80
C SER A 279 -24.17 4.41 -13.53
N VAL A 280 -23.44 3.49 -14.16
CA VAL A 280 -23.63 2.05 -13.99
C VAL A 280 -23.40 1.64 -12.52
N ILE A 281 -22.35 2.15 -11.87
CA ILE A 281 -22.10 1.89 -10.45
C ILE A 281 -23.20 2.47 -9.55
N ILE A 282 -23.69 3.67 -9.80
CA ILE A 282 -24.77 4.29 -9.03
C ILE A 282 -26.05 3.46 -9.16
N VAL A 283 -26.38 2.99 -10.37
CA VAL A 283 -27.55 2.13 -10.61
C VAL A 283 -27.38 0.77 -9.92
N ALA A 284 -26.18 0.20 -9.92
CA ALA A 284 -25.88 -1.07 -9.26
C ALA A 284 -26.02 -0.99 -7.73
N THR A 285 -25.41 0.04 -7.13
CA THR A 285 -25.15 0.05 -5.68
C THR A 285 -26.15 0.87 -4.87
N THR A 286 -26.69 1.94 -5.43
CA THR A 286 -27.54 2.88 -4.66
C THR A 286 -28.82 2.22 -4.14
N PRO A 287 -29.58 1.47 -4.96
CA PRO A 287 -30.79 0.83 -4.46
C PRO A 287 -30.45 -0.30 -3.51
N LEU A 288 -29.41 -1.09 -3.80
CA LEU A 288 -28.93 -2.13 -2.90
C LEU A 288 -28.62 -1.58 -1.51
N ASN A 289 -27.83 -0.50 -1.41
CA ASN A 289 -27.51 0.16 -0.15
C ASN A 289 -28.74 0.74 0.57
N SER A 290 -29.71 1.25 -0.21
CA SER A 290 -30.92 1.88 0.35
C SER A 290 -31.88 0.86 0.94
N PHE A 291 -32.01 -0.30 0.31
CA PHE A 291 -32.94 -1.35 0.72
C PHE A 291 -32.29 -2.47 1.54
N MET A 292 -30.96 -2.49 1.68
CA MET A 292 -30.23 -3.45 2.52
C MET A 292 -30.78 -3.57 3.96
N PRO A 293 -31.13 -2.46 4.66
CA PRO A 293 -31.71 -2.57 6.00
C PRO A 293 -33.01 -3.36 6.03
N LEU A 294 -33.84 -3.24 4.98
CA LEU A 294 -35.10 -3.97 4.88
C LEU A 294 -34.86 -5.45 4.61
N PHE A 295 -33.93 -5.79 3.72
CA PHE A 295 -33.52 -7.18 3.50
C PHE A 295 -33.02 -7.84 4.80
N MET A 296 -32.19 -7.13 5.57
CA MET A 296 -31.65 -7.62 6.83
C MET A 296 -32.74 -7.85 7.89
N GLU A 297 -33.76 -7.00 7.92
CA GLU A 297 -34.88 -7.14 8.85
C GLU A 297 -35.88 -8.21 8.41
N GLU A 298 -36.30 -8.19 7.14
CA GLU A 298 -37.41 -9.00 6.62
C GLU A 298 -37.00 -10.43 6.25
N GLU A 299 -35.89 -10.60 5.54
CA GLU A 299 -35.47 -11.89 4.96
C GLU A 299 -34.41 -12.59 5.81
N VAL A 300 -33.47 -11.83 6.39
CA VAL A 300 -32.42 -12.39 7.26
C VAL A 300 -32.94 -12.57 8.69
N GLY A 301 -33.93 -11.79 9.11
CA GLY A 301 -34.54 -11.87 10.44
C GLY A 301 -33.73 -11.20 11.55
N ILE A 302 -32.89 -10.21 11.21
CA ILE A 302 -32.15 -9.42 12.19
C ILE A 302 -33.08 -8.31 12.72
N ASN A 303 -33.23 -8.20 14.04
CA ASN A 303 -34.02 -7.13 14.65
C ASN A 303 -33.54 -5.73 14.21
N ALA A 304 -34.47 -4.79 13.97
CA ALA A 304 -34.21 -3.41 13.56
C ALA A 304 -33.06 -2.71 14.32
N GLY A 305 -32.95 -2.88 15.63
CA GLY A 305 -31.87 -2.31 16.44
C GLY A 305 -30.49 -2.85 16.01
N ASN A 306 -30.39 -4.15 15.80
CA ASN A 306 -29.17 -4.80 15.31
C ASN A 306 -28.87 -4.44 13.85
N VAL A 307 -29.90 -4.25 13.00
CA VAL A 307 -29.72 -3.76 11.61
C VAL A 307 -29.08 -2.38 11.59
N ILE A 308 -29.44 -1.50 12.53
CA ILE A 308 -28.77 -0.19 12.67
C ILE A 308 -27.32 -0.37 13.11
N LEU A 309 -27.06 -1.26 14.08
CA LEU A 309 -25.71 -1.56 14.57
C LEU A 309 -24.77 -2.10 13.48
N LEU A 310 -25.29 -2.73 12.41
CA LEU A 310 -24.48 -3.18 11.27
C LEU A 310 -23.64 -2.05 10.63
N GLN A 311 -24.05 -0.79 10.75
CA GLN A 311 -23.27 0.36 10.28
C GLN A 311 -21.94 0.51 11.02
N MET A 312 -21.80 -0.03 12.24
CA MET A 312 -20.52 -0.02 12.97
C MET A 312 -19.46 -0.84 12.24
N GLY A 313 -19.83 -1.95 11.60
CA GLY A 313 -18.92 -2.73 10.76
C GLY A 313 -18.37 -1.87 9.62
N ALA A 314 -19.25 -1.19 8.87
CA ALA A 314 -18.84 -0.29 7.80
C ALA A 314 -17.94 0.85 8.29
N LEU A 315 -18.26 1.48 9.43
CA LEU A 315 -17.41 2.51 10.02
C LEU A 315 -16.05 1.94 10.44
N GLY A 316 -16.01 0.74 11.05
CA GLY A 316 -14.77 0.08 11.47
C GLY A 316 -13.88 -0.27 10.29
N GLY A 317 -14.44 -0.89 9.25
CA GLY A 317 -13.74 -1.19 8.01
C GLY A 317 -13.22 0.07 7.32
N SER A 318 -14.03 1.13 7.29
CA SER A 318 -13.62 2.42 6.71
C SER A 318 -12.45 3.04 7.47
N LEU A 319 -12.49 3.07 8.80
CA LEU A 319 -11.46 3.66 9.64
C LEU A 319 -10.11 2.93 9.49
N VAL A 320 -10.12 1.59 9.52
CA VAL A 320 -8.90 0.78 9.39
C VAL A 320 -8.26 0.91 8.01
N SER A 321 -9.07 1.09 6.96
CA SER A 321 -8.59 1.13 5.57
C SER A 321 -8.31 2.53 5.01
N SER A 322 -8.77 3.60 5.68
CA SER A 322 -8.63 4.99 5.22
C SER A 322 -7.19 5.38 4.90
N TYR A 323 -6.26 5.00 5.77
CA TYR A 323 -4.85 5.28 5.55
C TYR A 323 -4.30 4.54 4.34
N LEU A 324 -4.52 3.22 4.29
CA LEU A 324 -4.05 2.35 3.21
C LEU A 324 -4.49 2.89 1.85
N TRP A 325 -5.76 3.24 1.72
CA TRP A 325 -6.31 3.71 0.45
C TRP A 325 -5.85 5.12 0.07
N GLY A 326 -5.66 6.02 1.05
CA GLY A 326 -5.05 7.33 0.81
C GLY A 326 -3.63 7.20 0.27
N TRP A 327 -2.78 6.49 1.01
CA TRP A 327 -1.39 6.21 0.65
C TRP A 327 -1.27 5.49 -0.70
N SER A 328 -2.06 4.43 -0.89
CA SER A 328 -2.03 3.62 -2.11
C SER A 328 -2.44 4.42 -3.35
N ALA A 329 -3.49 5.24 -3.24
CA ALA A 329 -3.87 6.10 -4.34
C ALA A 329 -2.72 7.06 -4.66
N ASP A 330 -2.12 7.68 -3.63
CA ASP A 330 -1.02 8.67 -3.73
C ASP A 330 0.17 8.15 -4.51
N ARG A 331 0.58 6.90 -4.24
CA ARG A 331 1.78 6.31 -4.79
C ARG A 331 1.59 5.56 -6.11
N TYR A 332 0.56 4.73 -6.19
CA TYR A 332 0.36 3.83 -7.33
C TYR A 332 -0.62 4.37 -8.39
N GLY A 333 -1.23 5.51 -8.10
CA GLY A 333 -2.21 6.16 -8.96
C GLY A 333 -3.65 5.77 -8.62
N SER A 334 -4.57 6.68 -8.94
CA SER A 334 -5.98 6.54 -8.54
C SER A 334 -6.74 5.49 -9.35
N LYS A 335 -6.32 5.20 -10.59
CA LYS A 335 -7.00 4.23 -11.46
C LYS A 335 -6.81 2.77 -11.00
N PRO A 336 -5.59 2.28 -10.72
CA PRO A 336 -5.39 0.91 -10.20
C PRO A 336 -6.14 0.65 -8.89
N ALA A 337 -6.03 1.58 -7.94
CA ALA A 337 -6.72 1.49 -6.65
C ALA A 337 -8.26 1.47 -6.79
N MET A 338 -8.81 2.29 -7.69
CA MET A 338 -10.24 2.29 -8.01
C MET A 338 -10.69 0.97 -8.65
N MET A 339 -9.94 0.44 -9.62
CA MET A 339 -10.25 -0.84 -10.27
C MET A 339 -10.21 -2.02 -9.30
N PHE A 340 -9.23 -2.04 -8.40
CA PHE A 340 -9.17 -3.04 -7.35
C PHE A 340 -10.40 -2.97 -6.42
N SER A 341 -10.84 -1.76 -6.09
CA SER A 341 -12.06 -1.56 -5.28
C SER A 341 -13.32 -2.04 -6.01
N ILE A 342 -13.45 -1.79 -7.33
CA ILE A 342 -14.59 -2.31 -8.12
C ILE A 342 -14.57 -3.84 -8.19
N PHE A 343 -13.40 -4.44 -8.38
CA PHE A 343 -13.25 -5.89 -8.40
C PHE A 343 -13.79 -6.52 -7.11
N TRP A 344 -13.39 -6.03 -5.94
CA TRP A 344 -13.92 -6.54 -4.67
C TRP A 344 -15.39 -6.18 -4.44
N ARG A 345 -15.83 -5.01 -4.93
CA ARG A 345 -17.25 -4.61 -4.87
C ARG A 345 -18.17 -5.60 -5.59
N LEU A 346 -17.69 -6.28 -6.64
CA LEU A 346 -18.45 -7.30 -7.37
C LEU A 346 -18.95 -8.43 -6.46
N PHE A 347 -18.19 -8.78 -5.43
CA PHE A 347 -18.49 -9.89 -4.54
C PHE A 347 -19.37 -9.51 -3.34
N ILE A 348 -19.47 -8.22 -2.98
CA ILE A 348 -20.26 -7.77 -1.82
C ILE A 348 -21.74 -8.16 -1.91
N PRO A 349 -22.46 -7.97 -3.04
CA PRO A 349 -23.85 -8.41 -3.15
C PRO A 349 -24.00 -9.92 -2.94
N ALA A 350 -23.05 -10.72 -3.44
CA ALA A 350 -23.07 -12.17 -3.26
C ALA A 350 -22.83 -12.55 -1.79
N ILE A 351 -21.90 -11.89 -1.10
CA ILE A 351 -21.66 -12.08 0.33
C ILE A 351 -22.95 -11.80 1.11
N TYR A 352 -23.61 -10.66 0.88
CA TYR A 352 -24.87 -10.36 1.56
C TYR A 352 -25.98 -11.37 1.26
N PHE A 353 -26.11 -11.80 0.01
CA PHE A 353 -27.10 -12.80 -0.39
C PHE A 353 -26.90 -14.15 0.31
N LEU A 354 -25.65 -14.51 0.62
CA LEU A 354 -25.27 -15.73 1.33
C LEU A 354 -25.41 -15.64 2.85
N THR A 355 -25.90 -14.51 3.38
CA THR A 355 -26.10 -14.37 4.83
C THR A 355 -27.08 -15.43 5.32
N PRO A 356 -26.72 -16.25 6.33
CA PRO A 356 -27.64 -17.24 6.91
C PRO A 356 -28.93 -16.56 7.36
N ARG A 357 -30.08 -17.10 7.01
CA ARG A 357 -31.39 -16.56 7.41
C ARG A 357 -31.82 -17.10 8.77
N HIS A 358 -32.36 -16.24 9.62
CA HIS A 358 -32.91 -16.57 10.95
C HIS A 358 -31.98 -17.42 11.83
N ALA A 359 -30.67 -17.23 11.71
CA ALA A 359 -29.66 -18.00 12.41
C ALA A 359 -28.88 -17.14 13.42
N GLY A 360 -28.36 -17.75 14.49
CA GLY A 360 -27.48 -17.02 15.43
C GLY A 360 -26.24 -16.42 14.77
N LEU A 361 -25.80 -16.98 13.65
CA LEU A 361 -24.65 -16.51 12.87
C LEU A 361 -24.98 -15.35 11.91
N SER A 362 -26.26 -14.97 11.74
CA SER A 362 -26.66 -13.91 10.80
C SER A 362 -26.04 -12.56 11.13
N LEU A 363 -26.06 -12.15 12.41
CA LEU A 363 -25.50 -10.89 12.86
C LEU A 363 -23.97 -10.78 12.68
N PRO A 364 -23.14 -11.73 13.18
CA PRO A 364 -21.70 -11.65 12.98
C PRO A 364 -21.30 -11.72 11.49
N TYR A 365 -22.01 -12.52 10.68
CA TYR A 365 -21.78 -12.58 9.24
C TYR A 365 -22.10 -11.26 8.53
N ALA A 366 -23.26 -10.67 8.83
CA ALA A 366 -23.64 -9.36 8.27
C ALA A 366 -22.69 -8.24 8.73
N MET A 367 -22.16 -8.31 9.95
CA MET A 367 -21.16 -7.36 10.45
C MET A 367 -19.83 -7.46 9.73
N PHE A 368 -19.41 -8.69 9.39
CA PHE A 368 -18.24 -8.91 8.55
C PHE A 368 -18.46 -8.36 7.13
N ALA A 369 -19.64 -8.61 6.54
CA ALA A 369 -20.00 -8.09 5.23
C ALA A 369 -20.00 -6.55 5.19
N THR A 370 -20.56 -5.88 6.21
CA THR A 370 -20.51 -4.41 6.29
C THR A 370 -19.10 -3.89 6.53
N ALA A 371 -18.26 -4.58 7.30
CA ALA A 371 -16.86 -4.22 7.46
C ALA A 371 -16.08 -4.29 6.14
N MET A 372 -16.24 -5.36 5.37
CA MET A 372 -15.66 -5.47 4.03
C MET A 372 -16.19 -4.36 3.10
N GLN A 373 -17.50 -4.11 3.12
CA GLN A 373 -18.09 -3.01 2.36
C GLN A 373 -17.46 -1.66 2.74
N GLY A 374 -17.25 -1.39 4.03
CA GLY A 374 -16.59 -0.17 4.50
C GLY A 374 -15.18 0.02 3.94
N VAL A 375 -14.40 -1.06 3.87
CA VAL A 375 -13.06 -1.05 3.25
C VAL A 375 -13.13 -0.69 1.76
N ILE A 376 -14.08 -1.29 1.04
CA ILE A 376 -14.25 -1.09 -0.40
C ILE A 376 -14.82 0.30 -0.72
N ASP A 377 -15.74 0.81 0.11
CA ASP A 377 -16.36 2.12 -0.05
C ASP A 377 -15.31 3.24 0.11
N VAL A 378 -14.36 3.09 1.04
CA VAL A 378 -13.26 4.06 1.19
C VAL A 378 -12.30 4.01 0.00
N GLY A 379 -11.88 2.82 -0.42
CA GLY A 379 -11.00 2.66 -1.58
C GLY A 379 -11.61 3.24 -2.86
N TRP A 380 -12.90 2.99 -3.07
CA TRP A 380 -13.68 3.61 -4.12
C TRP A 380 -13.75 5.13 -3.99
N THR A 381 -14.09 5.65 -2.81
CA THR A 381 -14.32 7.09 -2.59
C THR A 381 -13.05 7.90 -2.82
N ILE A 382 -11.93 7.49 -2.21
CA ILE A 382 -10.64 8.20 -2.35
C ILE A 382 -10.17 8.13 -3.81
N SER A 383 -10.19 6.93 -4.40
CA SER A 383 -9.62 6.70 -5.72
C SER A 383 -10.46 7.31 -6.85
N SER A 384 -11.78 7.19 -6.80
CA SER A 384 -12.67 7.78 -7.81
C SER A 384 -12.70 9.30 -7.74
N ALA A 385 -12.69 9.88 -6.53
CA ALA A 385 -12.61 11.32 -6.35
C ALA A 385 -11.30 11.86 -6.88
N ARG A 386 -10.17 11.25 -6.53
CA ARG A 386 -8.88 11.73 -7.03
C ARG A 386 -8.73 11.52 -8.54
N LEU A 387 -9.20 10.41 -9.09
CA LEU A 387 -9.25 10.20 -10.53
C LEU A 387 -10.05 11.31 -11.22
N LEU A 388 -11.23 11.65 -10.69
CA LEU A 388 -12.04 12.73 -11.21
C LEU A 388 -11.30 14.09 -11.15
N TYR A 389 -10.77 14.45 -9.98
CA TYR A 389 -10.20 15.77 -9.74
C TYR A 389 -8.81 16.00 -10.34
N VAL A 390 -8.02 14.95 -10.52
CA VAL A 390 -6.63 15.03 -10.96
C VAL A 390 -6.47 14.52 -12.39
N GLY A 391 -7.14 13.42 -12.75
CA GLY A 391 -6.93 12.75 -14.05
C GLY A 391 -7.98 13.03 -15.12
N VAL A 392 -9.21 13.42 -14.74
CA VAL A 392 -10.32 13.56 -15.70
C VAL A 392 -10.72 15.02 -15.92
N VAL A 393 -10.82 15.82 -14.86
CA VAL A 393 -11.30 17.21 -14.95
C VAL A 393 -10.13 18.17 -15.19
N PRO A 394 -10.15 18.97 -16.29
CA PRO A 394 -9.14 19.98 -16.53
C PRO A 394 -9.14 21.08 -15.46
N THR A 395 -7.96 21.48 -14.98
CA THR A 395 -7.78 22.46 -13.89
C THR A 395 -8.43 23.81 -14.19
N GLU A 396 -8.39 24.24 -15.45
CA GLU A 396 -8.92 25.53 -15.92
C GLU A 396 -10.45 25.62 -15.93
N ARG A 397 -11.14 24.49 -16.08
CA ARG A 397 -12.61 24.41 -16.27
C ARG A 397 -13.32 23.61 -15.18
N LYS A 398 -12.69 23.49 -14.01
CA LYS A 398 -13.16 22.67 -12.90
C LYS A 398 -14.62 22.94 -12.51
N ALA A 399 -15.04 24.20 -12.47
CA ALA A 399 -16.40 24.57 -12.09
C ALA A 399 -17.47 23.98 -13.04
N GLU A 400 -17.20 24.01 -14.35
CA GLU A 400 -18.14 23.56 -15.40
C GLU A 400 -18.31 22.04 -15.37
N TYR A 401 -17.20 21.30 -15.31
CA TYR A 401 -17.19 19.84 -15.24
C TYR A 401 -17.83 19.33 -13.95
N MET A 402 -17.48 19.93 -12.81
CA MET A 402 -18.03 19.50 -11.51
C MET A 402 -19.53 19.77 -11.41
N SER A 403 -20.00 20.89 -11.96
CA SER A 403 -21.43 21.19 -12.04
C SER A 403 -22.18 20.11 -12.82
N LEU A 404 -21.66 19.72 -13.99
CA LEU A 404 -22.25 18.63 -14.78
C LEU A 404 -22.19 17.28 -14.05
N HIS A 405 -21.07 16.97 -13.40
CA HIS A 405 -20.91 15.75 -12.62
C HIS A 405 -21.96 15.64 -11.50
N TYR A 406 -22.13 16.67 -10.67
CA TYR A 406 -23.11 16.63 -9.58
C TYR A 406 -24.54 16.52 -10.08
N ALA A 407 -24.87 17.26 -11.15
CA ALA A 407 -26.18 17.19 -11.77
C ALA A 407 -26.48 15.78 -12.31
N TRP A 408 -25.50 15.19 -12.99
CA TRP A 408 -25.60 13.84 -13.55
C TRP A 408 -25.73 12.78 -12.45
N VAL A 409 -24.91 12.84 -11.40
CA VAL A 409 -24.99 11.94 -10.24
C VAL A 409 -26.34 12.05 -9.53
N GLY A 410 -26.87 13.27 -9.36
CA GLY A 410 -28.20 13.49 -8.76
C GLY A 410 -29.33 12.88 -9.60
N LEU A 411 -29.30 13.08 -10.92
CA LEU A 411 -30.28 12.51 -11.85
C LEU A 411 -30.24 10.98 -11.87
N VAL A 412 -29.05 10.39 -12.02
CA VAL A 412 -28.89 8.92 -12.06
C VAL A 412 -29.18 8.31 -10.69
N GLY A 413 -28.77 8.95 -9.60
CA GLY A 413 -29.04 8.48 -8.24
C GLY A 413 -30.53 8.46 -7.90
N GLY A 414 -31.27 9.52 -8.26
CA GLY A 414 -32.72 9.58 -8.06
C GLY A 414 -33.48 8.55 -8.89
N THR A 415 -33.17 8.46 -10.19
CA THR A 415 -33.79 7.46 -11.09
C THR A 415 -33.50 6.03 -10.63
N SER A 416 -32.26 5.76 -10.19
CA SER A 416 -31.82 4.47 -9.66
C SER A 416 -32.68 4.01 -8.47
N GLN A 417 -32.89 4.86 -7.46
CA GLN A 417 -33.69 4.49 -6.28
C GLN A 417 -35.16 4.22 -6.61
N LEU A 418 -35.75 5.02 -7.51
CA LEU A 418 -37.11 4.81 -7.96
C LEU A 418 -37.26 3.46 -8.69
N LEU A 419 -36.31 3.12 -9.56
CA LEU A 419 -36.30 1.84 -10.28
C LEU A 419 -36.10 0.66 -9.34
N GLY A 420 -35.20 0.76 -8.36
CA GLY A 420 -34.97 -0.30 -7.39
C GLY A 420 -36.19 -0.58 -6.50
N GLY A 421 -36.91 0.46 -6.07
CA GLY A 421 -38.15 0.30 -5.32
C GLY A 421 -39.24 -0.40 -6.14
N ARG A 422 -39.40 -0.01 -7.41
CA ARG A 422 -40.34 -0.68 -8.34
C ARG A 422 -39.96 -2.11 -8.63
N LEU A 423 -38.67 -2.39 -8.78
CA LEU A 423 -38.18 -3.75 -9.00
C LEU A 423 -38.58 -4.66 -7.83
N LEU A 424 -38.33 -4.21 -6.59
CA LEU A 424 -38.65 -4.99 -5.38
C LEU A 424 -40.15 -5.24 -5.22
N ASP A 425 -41.00 -4.25 -5.51
CA ASP A 425 -42.46 -4.47 -5.46
C ASP A 425 -42.91 -5.42 -6.59
N ALA A 426 -42.35 -5.30 -7.80
CA ALA A 426 -42.66 -6.19 -8.92
C ALA A 426 -42.23 -7.65 -8.65
N THR A 427 -41.20 -7.86 -7.84
CA THR A 427 -40.67 -9.17 -7.47
C THR A 427 -41.13 -9.62 -6.08
N SER A 428 -42.07 -8.90 -5.45
CA SER A 428 -42.57 -9.19 -4.09
C SER A 428 -43.21 -10.57 -3.92
N SER A 429 -43.74 -11.15 -5.00
CA SER A 429 -44.32 -12.51 -5.01
C SER A 429 -43.29 -13.61 -5.24
N LEU A 430 -42.04 -13.26 -5.55
CA LEU A 430 -40.97 -14.21 -5.80
C LEU A 430 -40.59 -14.91 -4.49
N SER A 431 -40.85 -16.20 -4.44
CA SER A 431 -40.45 -17.08 -3.34
C SER A 431 -40.05 -18.44 -3.91
N GLY A 432 -39.02 -19.06 -3.35
CA GLY A 432 -38.55 -20.36 -3.80
C GLY A 432 -37.15 -20.68 -3.33
N HIS A 433 -36.56 -21.75 -3.89
CA HIS A 433 -35.18 -22.13 -3.61
C HIS A 433 -34.52 -22.62 -4.91
N ILE A 434 -33.26 -22.25 -5.14
CA ILE A 434 -32.39 -22.87 -6.15
C ILE A 434 -31.29 -23.62 -5.41
N GLY A 435 -31.45 -24.94 -5.28
CA GLY A 435 -30.54 -25.76 -4.47
C GLY A 435 -30.55 -25.29 -3.00
N PRO A 436 -29.39 -24.98 -2.39
CA PRO A 436 -29.34 -24.46 -1.02
C PRO A 436 -29.68 -22.96 -0.92
N PHE A 437 -29.90 -22.26 -2.04
CA PHE A 437 -30.05 -20.81 -2.05
C PHE A 437 -31.52 -20.40 -2.05
N PRO A 438 -32.00 -19.69 -1.02
CA PRO A 438 -33.35 -19.16 -0.99
C PRO A 438 -33.51 -18.02 -2.02
N LEU A 439 -34.61 -18.07 -2.77
CA LEU A 439 -35.06 -17.01 -3.67
C LEU A 439 -36.11 -16.15 -2.97
N ASP A 440 -35.93 -14.85 -3.05
CA ASP A 440 -36.81 -13.84 -2.46
C ASP A 440 -36.96 -12.63 -3.39
N ALA A 441 -37.77 -11.66 -2.94
CA ALA A 441 -38.02 -10.42 -3.67
C ALA A 441 -36.74 -9.61 -3.96
N TYR A 442 -35.68 -9.75 -3.15
CA TYR A 442 -34.42 -9.01 -3.29
C TYR A 442 -33.44 -9.68 -4.25
N THR A 443 -33.61 -10.95 -4.57
CA THR A 443 -32.69 -11.74 -5.41
C THR A 443 -32.40 -11.07 -6.77
N PRO A 444 -33.40 -10.55 -7.52
CA PRO A 444 -33.14 -9.85 -8.78
C PRO A 444 -32.31 -8.57 -8.60
N LEU A 445 -32.47 -7.87 -7.48
CA LEU A 445 -31.68 -6.68 -7.16
C LEU A 445 -30.20 -7.04 -6.90
N PHE A 446 -29.94 -8.13 -6.18
CA PHE A 446 -28.58 -8.64 -5.97
C PHE A 446 -27.91 -9.03 -7.29
N LEU A 447 -28.60 -9.81 -8.13
CA LEU A 447 -28.08 -10.23 -9.44
C LEU A 447 -27.81 -9.02 -10.36
N LEU A 448 -28.75 -8.08 -10.42
CA LEU A 448 -28.59 -6.85 -11.21
C LEU A 448 -27.38 -6.04 -10.71
N SER A 449 -27.19 -5.93 -9.38
CA SER A 449 -26.03 -5.25 -8.81
C SER A 449 -24.71 -5.91 -9.22
N ILE A 450 -24.63 -7.24 -9.24
CA ILE A 450 -23.42 -7.97 -9.67
C ILE A 450 -23.15 -7.70 -11.16
N VAL A 451 -24.16 -7.90 -12.01
CA VAL A 451 -24.03 -7.72 -13.46
C VAL A 451 -23.65 -6.28 -13.81
N LEU A 452 -24.34 -5.28 -13.24
CA LEU A 452 -24.03 -3.88 -13.50
C LEU A 452 -22.64 -3.49 -12.98
N THR A 453 -22.24 -3.97 -11.79
CA THR A 453 -20.89 -3.72 -11.28
C THR A 453 -19.83 -4.27 -12.25
N ALA A 454 -20.02 -5.48 -12.79
CA ALA A 454 -19.14 -6.04 -13.82
C ALA A 454 -19.16 -5.21 -15.12
N CYS A 455 -20.33 -4.77 -15.59
CA CYS A 455 -20.48 -3.90 -16.75
C CYS A 455 -19.79 -2.54 -16.60
N SER A 456 -19.54 -2.06 -15.36
CA SER A 456 -18.86 -0.80 -15.13
C SER A 456 -17.35 -0.84 -15.42
N ILE A 457 -16.72 -2.03 -15.31
CA ILE A 457 -15.27 -2.24 -15.47
C ILE A 457 -14.76 -1.72 -16.83
N PRO A 458 -15.33 -2.09 -17.99
CA PRO A 458 -14.82 -1.61 -19.29
C PRO A 458 -14.89 -0.08 -19.45
N PHE A 459 -15.89 0.60 -18.87
CA PHE A 459 -15.97 2.06 -18.94
C PHE A 459 -14.79 2.71 -18.25
N PHE A 460 -14.46 2.27 -17.03
CA PHE A 460 -13.35 2.82 -16.27
C PHE A 460 -11.97 2.35 -16.76
N ALA A 461 -11.87 1.13 -17.29
CA ALA A 461 -10.66 0.67 -17.98
C ALA A 461 -10.31 1.60 -19.17
N GLY A 462 -11.33 2.12 -19.85
CA GLY A 462 -11.21 3.08 -20.96
C GLY A 462 -10.98 4.54 -20.57
N VAL A 463 -10.99 4.89 -19.28
CA VAL A 463 -10.64 6.24 -18.80
C VAL A 463 -9.12 6.40 -18.80
N ARG A 464 -8.61 7.44 -19.47
CA ARG A 464 -7.20 7.81 -19.47
C ARG A 464 -6.86 8.48 -18.14
N ALA A 465 -5.79 8.02 -17.51
CA ALA A 465 -5.30 8.51 -16.23
C ALA A 465 -3.78 8.36 -16.16
N ASP A 466 -3.13 9.24 -15.42
CA ASP A 466 -1.70 9.14 -15.08
C ASP A 466 -1.52 8.01 -14.06
N ALA A 467 -1.44 6.77 -14.56
CA ALA A 467 -1.12 5.62 -13.73
C ALA A 467 0.23 5.08 -14.17
N ASN A 468 1.25 5.28 -13.33
CA ASN A 468 2.58 4.68 -13.51
C ASN A 468 2.55 3.15 -13.36
N TYR A 469 1.49 2.61 -12.75
CA TYR A 469 1.31 1.18 -12.50
C TYR A 469 0.05 0.63 -13.18
N GLY A 470 0.17 -0.57 -13.77
CA GLY A 470 -0.99 -1.33 -14.27
C GLY A 470 -1.83 -1.91 -13.13
N VAL A 471 -3.13 -2.13 -13.37
CA VAL A 471 -4.06 -2.73 -12.38
C VAL A 471 -3.58 -4.10 -11.90
N GLY A 472 -3.07 -4.94 -12.82
CA GLY A 472 -2.56 -6.26 -12.47
C GLY A 472 -1.26 -6.22 -11.65
N ALA A 473 -0.37 -5.27 -11.93
CA ALA A 473 0.84 -5.06 -11.14
C ALA A 473 0.49 -4.62 -9.71
N PHE A 474 -0.45 -3.68 -9.58
CA PHE A 474 -0.97 -3.23 -8.29
C PHE A 474 -1.63 -4.38 -7.50
N ALA A 475 -2.50 -5.17 -8.13
CA ALA A 475 -3.11 -6.34 -7.48
C ALA A 475 -2.05 -7.38 -7.06
N GLY A 476 -1.04 -7.61 -7.90
CA GLY A 476 0.07 -8.51 -7.62
C GLY A 476 0.90 -8.11 -6.39
N MET A 477 0.91 -6.83 -6.01
CA MET A 477 1.59 -6.38 -4.79
C MET A 477 0.96 -6.95 -3.52
N PHE A 478 -0.35 -7.21 -3.52
CA PHE A 478 -1.06 -7.83 -2.40
C PHE A 478 -0.96 -9.36 -2.38
N LEU A 479 -0.33 -9.97 -3.40
CA LEU A 479 -0.10 -11.42 -3.47
C LEU A 479 1.34 -11.80 -3.14
N ARG A 480 2.24 -10.83 -2.96
CA ARG A 480 3.66 -11.05 -2.70
C ARG A 480 4.03 -10.61 -1.28
N GLY A 481 4.86 -11.41 -0.62
CA GLY A 481 5.27 -11.16 0.76
C GLY A 481 4.09 -11.20 1.73
N ASN A 482 4.17 -10.42 2.80
CA ASN A 482 3.08 -10.27 3.76
C ASN A 482 2.47 -8.85 3.67
N PRO A 483 1.39 -8.66 2.88
CA PRO A 483 0.81 -7.34 2.65
C PRO A 483 0.15 -6.76 3.92
N LEU A 484 -0.45 -7.59 4.78
CA LEU A 484 -1.09 -7.12 6.00
C LEU A 484 -0.06 -6.60 7.00
N LEU A 485 1.03 -7.35 7.20
CA LEU A 485 2.15 -6.85 8.01
C LEU A 485 2.75 -5.60 7.37
N ALA A 486 2.93 -5.56 6.05
CA ALA A 486 3.48 -4.40 5.36
C ALA A 486 2.64 -3.16 5.63
N VAL A 487 1.32 -3.23 5.43
CA VAL A 487 0.40 -2.11 5.73
C VAL A 487 0.49 -1.69 7.20
N SER A 488 0.55 -2.64 8.14
CA SER A 488 0.67 -2.30 9.56
C SER A 488 2.00 -1.61 9.89
N SER A 489 3.10 -2.04 9.26
CA SER A 489 4.42 -1.43 9.40
C SER A 489 4.49 -0.06 8.73
N LEU A 490 3.84 0.13 7.59
CA LEU A 490 3.72 1.42 6.89
C LEU A 490 2.99 2.46 7.74
N VAL A 491 1.91 2.06 8.43
CA VAL A 491 1.21 2.94 9.39
C VAL A 491 2.16 3.34 10.51
N ARG A 492 2.87 2.38 11.12
CA ARG A 492 3.81 2.66 12.21
C ARG A 492 4.98 3.55 11.76
N TYR A 493 5.44 3.39 10.53
CA TYR A 493 6.55 4.17 9.95
C TYR A 493 6.22 5.66 9.94
N GLN A 494 4.99 6.02 9.55
CA GLN A 494 4.55 7.41 9.52
C GLN A 494 4.48 8.07 10.90
N PHE A 495 4.24 7.29 11.95
CA PHE A 495 4.16 7.79 13.32
C PHE A 495 5.49 7.72 14.08
N ALA A 496 6.49 7.02 13.54
CA ALA A 496 7.82 6.91 14.13
C ALA A 496 8.56 8.25 14.02
N LYS A 497 9.16 8.71 15.12
CA LYS A 497 9.88 10.02 15.18
C LYS A 497 11.30 9.87 15.66
N ASP A 498 11.51 9.03 16.66
CA ASP A 498 12.82 8.71 17.21
C ASP A 498 13.57 7.72 16.31
N GLU A 499 14.90 7.75 16.43
CA GLU A 499 15.80 6.91 15.63
C GLU A 499 15.55 5.42 15.85
N SER A 500 15.44 5.00 17.11
CA SER A 500 15.21 3.60 17.47
C SER A 500 13.91 3.05 16.89
N SER A 501 12.81 3.80 16.97
CA SER A 501 11.53 3.41 16.38
C SER A 501 11.59 3.34 14.86
N ILE A 502 12.29 4.27 14.21
CA ILE A 502 12.43 4.26 12.75
C ILE A 502 13.27 3.06 12.30
N VAL A 503 14.38 2.76 12.98
CA VAL A 503 15.18 1.55 12.73
C VAL A 503 14.32 0.30 12.89
N LEU A 504 13.62 0.15 14.01
CA LEU A 504 12.76 -1.01 14.26
C LEU A 504 11.67 -1.19 13.20
N VAL A 505 11.01 -0.10 12.79
CA VAL A 505 9.95 -0.18 11.79
C VAL A 505 10.52 -0.45 10.40
N THR A 506 11.70 0.07 10.08
CA THR A 506 12.42 -0.22 8.82
C THR A 506 12.80 -1.69 8.75
N GLU A 507 13.27 -2.26 9.86
CA GLU A 507 13.53 -3.69 9.98
C GLU A 507 12.27 -4.51 9.67
N GLN A 508 11.14 -4.14 10.29
CA GLN A 508 9.84 -4.79 10.07
C GLN A 508 9.39 -4.68 8.60
N LEU A 509 9.56 -3.51 7.98
CA LEU A 509 9.28 -3.30 6.56
C LEU A 509 10.09 -4.28 5.69
N GLY A 510 11.38 -4.46 5.96
CA GLY A 510 12.23 -5.44 5.28
C GLY A 510 11.78 -6.90 5.51
N GLN A 511 11.38 -7.26 6.73
CA GLN A 511 10.89 -8.60 7.06
C GLN A 511 9.58 -8.96 6.33
N THR A 512 8.79 -7.97 5.92
CA THR A 512 7.53 -8.22 5.19
C THR A 512 7.75 -8.78 3.79
N LYS A 513 8.93 -8.53 3.20
CA LYS A 513 9.28 -8.88 1.80
C LYS A 513 8.23 -8.43 0.79
N SER A 514 7.53 -7.35 1.12
CA SER A 514 6.39 -6.85 0.34
C SER A 514 6.84 -5.73 -0.59
N PRO A 515 6.43 -5.74 -1.87
CA PRO A 515 6.70 -4.63 -2.78
C PRO A 515 6.04 -3.32 -2.32
N LEU A 516 5.08 -3.39 -1.40
CA LEU A 516 4.45 -2.21 -0.78
C LEU A 516 5.43 -1.41 0.08
N ALA A 517 6.54 -2.00 0.55
CA ALA A 517 7.50 -1.34 1.43
C ALA A 517 8.68 -0.71 0.70
N VAL A 518 8.89 -1.02 -0.58
CA VAL A 518 10.04 -0.56 -1.39
C VAL A 518 10.23 0.94 -1.27
N ASP A 519 9.11 1.63 -1.31
CA ASP A 519 8.97 3.04 -1.49
C ASP A 519 9.33 3.80 -0.20
N GLU A 520 8.97 3.26 0.96
CA GLU A 520 9.39 3.73 2.27
C GLU A 520 10.85 3.39 2.54
N LEU A 521 11.33 2.20 2.14
CA LEU A 521 12.75 1.86 2.25
C LEU A 521 13.64 2.84 1.48
N LEU A 522 13.23 3.23 0.27
CA LEU A 522 13.93 4.26 -0.54
C LEU A 522 13.93 5.64 0.14
N GLU A 523 12.87 5.98 0.85
CA GLU A 523 12.79 7.22 1.63
C GLU A 523 13.69 7.13 2.87
N THR A 524 13.67 6.00 3.58
CA THR A 524 14.52 5.74 4.76
C THR A 524 16.01 5.78 4.41
N LEU A 525 16.39 5.36 3.20
CA LEU A 525 17.77 5.45 2.71
C LEU A 525 18.28 6.90 2.60
N LYS A 526 17.37 7.88 2.53
CA LYS A 526 17.70 9.32 2.48
C LYS A 526 17.71 9.98 3.86
N ASP A 527 17.50 9.22 4.93
CA ASP A 527 17.51 9.76 6.30
C ASP A 527 18.89 10.30 6.68
N PRO A 528 18.98 11.44 7.38
CA PRO A 528 20.27 12.01 7.78
C PRO A 528 21.06 11.14 8.78
N ARG A 529 20.41 10.20 9.49
CA ARG A 529 21.05 9.38 10.52
C ARG A 529 21.67 8.12 9.92
N PHE A 530 22.90 7.82 10.32
CA PHE A 530 23.65 6.67 9.82
C PHE A 530 22.94 5.33 10.11
N ASN A 531 22.48 5.09 11.34
CA ASN A 531 21.87 3.80 11.70
C ASN A 531 20.57 3.52 10.94
N VAL A 532 19.81 4.58 10.62
CA VAL A 532 18.57 4.48 9.84
C VAL A 532 18.87 4.07 8.40
N ARG A 533 19.88 4.69 7.76
CA ARG A 533 20.33 4.30 6.41
C ARG A 533 20.93 2.91 6.38
N PHE A 534 21.70 2.55 7.40
CA PHE A 534 22.27 1.22 7.57
C PHE A 534 21.16 0.15 7.61
N GLU A 535 20.13 0.36 8.43
CA GLU A 535 18.98 -0.56 8.49
C GLU A 535 18.18 -0.56 7.19
N ALA A 536 18.03 0.59 6.50
CA ALA A 536 17.37 0.64 5.20
C ALA A 536 18.04 -0.30 4.19
N ILE A 537 19.38 -0.29 4.09
CA ILE A 537 20.11 -1.18 3.19
C ILE A 537 19.92 -2.66 3.56
N ILE A 538 19.95 -2.99 4.86
CA ILE A 538 19.68 -4.37 5.34
C ILE A 538 18.26 -4.79 4.99
N ALA A 539 17.28 -3.92 5.21
CA ALA A 539 15.89 -4.17 4.91
C ALA A 539 15.65 -4.32 3.39
N MET A 540 16.33 -3.53 2.55
CA MET A 540 16.32 -3.68 1.09
C MET A 540 16.87 -5.05 0.67
N ALA A 541 17.98 -5.50 1.26
CA ALA A 541 18.60 -6.80 0.95
C ALA A 541 17.71 -8.02 1.29
N ARG A 542 16.68 -7.84 2.13
CA ARG A 542 15.70 -8.88 2.48
C ARG A 542 14.53 -8.98 1.50
N ASN A 543 14.36 -7.98 0.63
CA ASN A 543 13.26 -7.91 -0.33
C ASN A 543 13.56 -8.71 -1.61
N GLN A 544 12.54 -8.85 -2.45
CA GLN A 544 12.71 -9.36 -3.81
C GLN A 544 13.37 -8.29 -4.68
N ALA A 545 14.05 -8.71 -5.75
CA ALA A 545 14.61 -7.81 -6.74
C ALA A 545 13.55 -6.82 -7.26
N ASP A 546 13.80 -5.53 -7.04
CA ASP A 546 13.06 -4.39 -7.60
C ASP A 546 14.11 -3.44 -8.20
N PRO A 547 13.99 -3.08 -9.50
CA PRO A 547 14.98 -2.23 -10.17
C PRO A 547 15.27 -0.90 -9.45
N ARG A 548 14.27 -0.35 -8.74
CA ARG A 548 14.44 0.89 -7.97
C ARG A 548 15.31 0.68 -6.74
N LEU A 549 15.16 -0.45 -6.05
CA LEU A 549 16.04 -0.82 -4.93
C LEU A 549 17.46 -1.07 -5.43
N THR A 550 17.60 -1.80 -6.54
CA THR A 550 18.90 -2.05 -7.18
C THR A 550 19.60 -0.75 -7.54
N GLN A 551 18.90 0.18 -8.20
CA GLN A 551 19.46 1.48 -8.57
C GLN A 551 19.88 2.30 -7.33
N ALA A 552 19.04 2.35 -6.28
CA ALA A 552 19.37 3.10 -5.08
C ALA A 552 20.58 2.53 -4.32
N LEU A 553 20.72 1.20 -4.30
CA LEU A 553 21.90 0.54 -3.75
C LEU A 553 23.15 0.77 -4.60
N VAL A 554 23.02 0.82 -5.93
CA VAL A 554 24.13 1.20 -6.84
C VAL A 554 24.56 2.65 -6.61
N GLU A 555 23.62 3.58 -6.43
CA GLU A 555 23.92 4.97 -6.09
C GLU A 555 24.63 5.07 -4.73
N THR A 556 24.20 4.28 -3.75
CA THR A 556 24.83 4.23 -2.42
C THR A 556 26.21 3.59 -2.45
N LEU A 557 26.42 2.57 -3.30
CA LEU A 557 27.74 1.95 -3.55
C LEU A 557 28.76 2.95 -4.09
N ASN A 558 28.33 3.88 -4.94
CA ASN A 558 29.17 4.94 -5.50
C ASN A 558 29.22 6.20 -4.61
N GLY A 559 28.68 6.12 -3.39
CA GLY A 559 28.65 7.22 -2.44
C GLY A 559 29.98 7.49 -1.76
N THR A 560 30.00 8.50 -0.89
CA THR A 560 31.20 8.90 -0.12
C THR A 560 31.33 8.13 1.20
N GLU A 561 30.25 7.52 1.70
CA GLU A 561 30.25 6.81 2.97
C GLU A 561 30.68 5.35 2.79
N LEU A 562 31.94 5.06 3.12
CA LEU A 562 32.59 3.77 2.86
C LEU A 562 31.87 2.57 3.49
N ALA A 563 31.36 2.74 4.72
CA ALA A 563 30.63 1.68 5.42
C ALA A 563 29.31 1.33 4.71
N LEU A 564 28.54 2.33 4.26
CA LEU A 564 27.31 2.12 3.51
C LEU A 564 27.59 1.61 2.10
N SER A 565 28.72 1.99 1.50
CA SER A 565 29.13 1.51 0.18
C SER A 565 29.45 0.02 0.20
N ALA A 566 30.24 -0.44 1.18
CA ALA A 566 30.53 -1.86 1.37
C ALA A 566 29.25 -2.66 1.70
N LEU A 567 28.37 -2.11 2.54
CA LEU A 567 27.08 -2.73 2.85
C LEU A 567 26.17 -2.80 1.62
N SER A 568 26.20 -1.79 0.74
CA SER A 568 25.42 -1.78 -0.50
C SER A 568 25.90 -2.84 -1.48
N ALA A 569 27.21 -3.05 -1.62
CA ALA A 569 27.75 -4.16 -2.41
C ALA A 569 27.23 -5.52 -1.90
N TRP A 570 27.26 -5.73 -0.58
CA TRP A 570 26.69 -6.94 0.04
C TRP A 570 25.18 -7.06 -0.24
N ALA A 571 24.43 -5.96 -0.09
CA ALA A 571 22.99 -5.93 -0.30
C ALA A 571 22.61 -6.24 -1.76
N LEU A 572 23.37 -5.73 -2.74
CA LEU A 572 23.17 -6.03 -4.16
C LEU A 572 23.34 -7.53 -4.46
N GLY A 573 24.39 -8.15 -3.92
CA GLY A 573 24.60 -9.60 -4.05
C GLY A 573 23.50 -10.43 -3.37
N ARG A 574 22.95 -9.94 -2.25
CA ARG A 574 21.85 -10.60 -1.52
C ARG A 574 20.51 -10.45 -2.24
N LEU A 575 20.25 -9.27 -2.82
CA LEU A 575 19.04 -8.93 -3.57
C LEU A 575 18.90 -9.80 -4.83
N GLY A 576 20.03 -10.13 -5.46
CA GLY A 576 20.09 -11.10 -6.55
C GLY A 576 19.71 -10.54 -7.92
N ASP A 577 19.69 -9.21 -8.09
CA ASP A 577 19.36 -8.57 -9.37
C ASP A 577 20.59 -8.46 -10.28
N PRO A 578 20.62 -9.13 -11.45
CA PRO A 578 21.75 -9.05 -12.39
C PRO A 578 22.04 -7.64 -12.89
N ALA A 579 21.08 -6.70 -12.83
CA ALA A 579 21.31 -5.30 -13.20
C ALA A 579 22.40 -4.62 -12.34
N ALA A 580 22.74 -5.20 -11.18
CA ALA A 580 23.81 -4.74 -10.31
C ALA A 580 25.23 -5.07 -10.82
N ILE A 581 25.38 -6.05 -11.72
CA ILE A 581 26.68 -6.59 -12.14
C ILE A 581 27.65 -5.50 -12.61
N PRO A 582 27.28 -4.59 -13.53
CA PRO A 582 28.22 -3.58 -14.02
C PRO A 582 28.77 -2.66 -12.91
N ALA A 583 27.92 -2.30 -11.95
CA ALA A 583 28.33 -1.46 -10.82
C ALA A 583 29.26 -2.22 -9.84
N LEU A 584 28.98 -3.50 -9.60
CA LEU A 584 29.83 -4.35 -8.76
C LEU A 584 31.19 -4.63 -9.42
N GLN A 585 31.23 -4.79 -10.75
CA GLN A 585 32.49 -4.92 -11.49
C GLN A 585 33.33 -3.64 -11.38
N ALA A 586 32.73 -2.46 -11.53
CA ALA A 586 33.43 -1.19 -11.34
C ALA A 586 33.93 -1.01 -9.89
N ALA A 587 33.21 -1.55 -8.91
CA ALA A 587 33.60 -1.49 -7.50
C ALA A 587 34.87 -2.28 -7.15
N LEU A 588 35.32 -3.19 -8.03
CA LEU A 588 36.60 -3.91 -7.89
C LEU A 588 37.82 -2.98 -8.00
N ASP A 589 37.67 -1.86 -8.72
CA ASP A 589 38.72 -0.88 -8.98
C ASP A 589 38.76 0.24 -7.92
N LEU A 590 37.87 0.21 -6.92
CA LEU A 590 37.85 1.20 -5.85
C LEU A 590 39.00 0.98 -4.85
N PRO A 591 39.56 2.05 -4.26
CA PRO A 591 40.73 1.93 -3.37
C PRO A 591 40.43 1.28 -2.01
N TYR A 592 39.17 1.00 -1.70
CA TYR A 592 38.72 0.55 -0.39
C TYR A 592 38.54 -0.96 -0.34
N LEU A 593 39.36 -1.60 0.48
CA LEU A 593 39.41 -3.06 0.66
C LEU A 593 38.05 -3.68 0.98
N SER A 594 37.30 -3.08 1.91
CA SER A 594 35.99 -3.58 2.33
C SER A 594 34.97 -3.60 1.20
N ILE A 595 35.01 -2.62 0.29
CA ILE A 595 34.12 -2.55 -0.86
C ILE A 595 34.49 -3.63 -1.87
N ARG A 596 35.78 -3.76 -2.20
CA ARG A 596 36.29 -4.81 -3.11
C ARG A 596 35.91 -6.21 -2.63
N VAL A 597 36.13 -6.52 -1.35
CA VAL A 597 35.76 -7.80 -0.74
C VAL A 597 34.26 -8.11 -0.91
N GLN A 598 33.40 -7.14 -0.63
CA GLN A 598 31.95 -7.34 -0.76
C GLN A 598 31.51 -7.43 -2.22
N ALA A 599 32.12 -6.66 -3.12
CA ALA A 599 31.86 -6.72 -4.55
C ALA A 599 32.22 -8.10 -5.14
N ILE A 600 33.40 -8.65 -4.82
CA ILE A 600 33.83 -9.99 -5.28
C ILE A 600 32.83 -11.07 -4.81
N ARG A 601 32.43 -11.01 -3.53
CA ARG A 601 31.45 -11.95 -2.95
C ARG A 601 30.07 -11.79 -3.58
N ALA A 602 29.65 -10.57 -3.85
CA ALA A 602 28.37 -10.27 -4.50
C ALA A 602 28.33 -10.75 -5.95
N LEU A 603 29.41 -10.57 -6.73
CA LEU A 603 29.53 -11.08 -8.09
C LEU A 603 29.46 -12.61 -8.13
N GLY A 604 30.14 -13.29 -7.19
CA GLY A 604 30.00 -14.73 -7.03
C GLY A 604 28.61 -15.18 -6.58
N ALA A 605 27.86 -14.31 -5.89
CA ALA A 605 26.47 -14.58 -5.50
C ALA A 605 25.45 -14.36 -6.62
N LEU A 606 25.78 -13.52 -7.61
CA LEU A 606 25.01 -13.27 -8.82
C LEU A 606 25.37 -14.23 -9.97
N ASP A 607 26.23 -15.22 -9.70
CA ASP A 607 26.73 -16.19 -10.67
C ASP A 607 27.35 -15.53 -11.92
N ASP A 608 28.03 -14.39 -11.75
CA ASP A 608 28.71 -13.69 -12.84
C ASP A 608 29.99 -14.43 -13.24
N THR A 609 29.91 -15.24 -14.30
CA THR A 609 31.07 -15.98 -14.82
C THR A 609 32.04 -15.10 -15.63
N SER A 610 31.64 -13.89 -16.03
CA SER A 610 32.46 -13.03 -16.90
C SER A 610 33.71 -12.49 -16.21
N ILE A 611 33.68 -12.40 -14.88
CA ILE A 611 34.77 -11.92 -14.02
C ILE A 611 35.82 -12.98 -13.66
N VAL A 612 35.60 -14.26 -14.01
CA VAL A 612 36.47 -15.37 -13.63
C VAL A 612 37.95 -15.16 -14.05
N PRO A 613 38.27 -14.75 -15.29
CA PRO A 613 39.66 -14.53 -15.69
C PRO A 613 40.34 -13.47 -14.82
N ARG A 614 39.63 -12.37 -14.54
CA ARG A 614 40.10 -11.25 -13.73
C ARG A 614 40.33 -11.68 -12.27
N LEU A 615 39.38 -12.39 -11.65
CA LEU A 615 39.55 -12.86 -10.27
C LEU A 615 40.75 -13.82 -10.12
N ARG A 616 41.00 -14.68 -11.10
CA ARG A 616 42.14 -15.62 -11.06
C ARG A 616 43.48 -14.89 -11.17
N GLU A 617 43.55 -13.90 -12.04
CA GLU A 617 44.75 -13.08 -12.20
C GLU A 617 45.04 -12.27 -10.93
N GLU A 618 44.02 -11.57 -10.41
CA GLU A 618 44.14 -10.75 -9.21
C GLU A 618 44.48 -11.61 -7.97
N LEU A 619 43.90 -12.81 -7.83
CA LEU A 619 44.19 -13.72 -6.72
C LEU A 619 45.68 -14.08 -6.62
N ARG A 620 46.37 -14.28 -7.76
CA ARG A 620 47.79 -14.66 -7.78
C ARG A 620 48.73 -13.55 -7.34
N GLY A 621 48.32 -12.29 -7.54
CA GLY A 621 49.08 -11.11 -7.11
C GLY A 621 48.67 -10.56 -5.76
N GLU A 622 47.56 -11.03 -5.18
CA GLU A 622 47.00 -10.47 -3.96
C GLU A 622 47.70 -10.98 -2.71
N THR A 623 47.94 -10.07 -1.76
CA THR A 623 48.57 -10.37 -0.47
C THR A 623 47.63 -10.16 0.71
N ASP A 624 46.58 -9.35 0.55
CA ASP A 624 45.59 -9.13 1.58
C ASP A 624 44.75 -10.40 1.82
N LYS A 625 44.74 -10.85 3.08
CA LYS A 625 44.06 -12.10 3.48
C LYS A 625 42.54 -12.00 3.33
N GLY A 626 41.95 -10.82 3.49
CA GLY A 626 40.52 -10.59 3.29
C GLY A 626 40.11 -10.73 1.84
N LEU A 627 40.89 -10.18 0.91
CA LEU A 627 40.67 -10.33 -0.53
C LEU A 627 40.94 -11.74 -1.02
N GLN A 628 42.04 -12.38 -0.59
CA GLN A 628 42.30 -13.79 -0.91
C GLN A 628 41.09 -14.68 -0.56
N MET A 629 40.47 -14.44 0.61
CA MET A 629 39.25 -15.16 1.02
C MET A 629 38.03 -14.81 0.15
N ALA A 630 37.88 -13.55 -0.24
CA ALA A 630 36.78 -13.12 -1.12
C ALA A 630 36.88 -13.79 -2.50
N TYR A 631 38.07 -13.79 -3.11
CA TYR A 631 38.34 -14.48 -4.37
C TYR A 631 38.08 -15.97 -4.24
N ALA A 632 38.60 -16.61 -3.19
CA ALA A 632 38.39 -18.04 -2.97
C ALA A 632 36.90 -18.41 -2.84
N SER A 633 36.16 -17.65 -2.04
CA SER A 633 34.72 -17.85 -1.84
C SER A 633 33.95 -17.69 -3.15
N SER A 634 34.28 -16.66 -3.94
CA SER A 634 33.65 -16.38 -5.23
C SER A 634 33.98 -17.44 -6.29
N LEU A 635 35.26 -17.81 -6.45
CA LEU A 635 35.70 -18.85 -7.39
C LEU A 635 35.13 -20.23 -7.04
N GLY A 636 35.05 -20.56 -5.74
CA GLY A 636 34.39 -21.78 -5.28
C GLY A 636 32.90 -21.78 -5.61
N LYS A 637 32.21 -20.65 -5.42
CA LYS A 637 30.77 -20.52 -5.72
C LYS A 637 30.47 -20.57 -7.23
N LEU A 638 31.33 -19.97 -8.06
CA LEU A 638 31.28 -20.03 -9.52
C LEU A 638 31.77 -21.38 -10.08
N ASN A 639 32.18 -22.33 -9.23
CA ASN A 639 32.68 -23.65 -9.59
C ASN A 639 33.86 -23.62 -10.59
N VAL A 640 34.83 -22.73 -10.36
CA VAL A 640 36.00 -22.56 -11.23
C VAL A 640 37.06 -23.62 -10.91
N GLN A 641 36.95 -24.78 -11.54
CA GLN A 641 37.83 -25.92 -11.31
C GLN A 641 39.31 -25.63 -11.56
N GLU A 642 39.61 -24.71 -12.48
CA GLU A 642 40.96 -24.31 -12.83
C GLU A 642 41.68 -23.53 -11.72
N SER A 643 40.95 -23.08 -10.70
CA SER A 643 41.51 -22.37 -9.55
C SER A 643 41.93 -23.31 -8.41
N VAL A 644 41.74 -24.63 -8.56
CA VAL A 644 42.00 -25.60 -7.47
C VAL A 644 43.42 -25.49 -6.90
N GLN A 645 44.44 -25.33 -7.75
CA GLN A 645 45.83 -25.20 -7.30
C GLN A 645 46.07 -23.89 -6.55
N ASP A 646 45.50 -22.79 -7.06
CA ASP A 646 45.58 -21.48 -6.43
C ASP A 646 44.92 -21.52 -5.03
N LEU A 647 43.77 -22.20 -4.89
CA LEU A 647 43.06 -22.36 -3.61
C LEU A 647 43.77 -23.31 -2.62
N LEU A 648 44.39 -24.39 -3.09
CA LEU A 648 45.15 -25.31 -2.23
C LEU A 648 46.39 -24.63 -1.65
N ALA A 649 47.10 -23.83 -2.46
CA ALA A 649 48.22 -23.02 -1.97
C ALA A 649 47.78 -22.04 -0.86
N LEU A 650 46.63 -21.37 -1.04
CA LEU A 650 46.07 -20.51 0.01
C LEU A 650 45.69 -21.30 1.26
N LEU A 651 45.10 -22.49 1.12
CA LEU A 651 44.77 -23.34 2.27
C LEU A 651 46.02 -23.71 3.06
N HIS A 652 47.15 -23.97 2.40
CA HIS A 652 48.42 -24.25 3.06
C HIS A 652 48.99 -23.03 3.82
N ASP A 653 48.92 -21.84 3.21
CA ASP A 653 49.52 -20.61 3.74
C ASP A 653 48.74 -19.98 4.92
N PHE A 654 47.43 -20.17 4.98
CA PHE A 654 46.62 -19.58 6.04
C PHE A 654 46.82 -20.29 7.38
N ARG A 655 46.90 -19.51 8.48
CA ARG A 655 47.06 -20.03 9.85
C ARG A 655 45.80 -19.92 10.71
N ASN A 656 44.81 -19.16 10.28
CA ASN A 656 43.56 -18.95 11.03
C ASN A 656 42.57 -20.08 10.70
N ASP A 657 42.16 -20.86 11.71
CA ASP A 657 41.26 -22.01 11.56
C ASP A 657 39.94 -21.69 10.85
N GLY A 658 39.34 -20.53 11.16
CA GLY A 658 38.10 -20.10 10.51
C GLY A 658 38.29 -19.82 9.01
N ALA A 659 39.42 -19.19 8.65
CA ALA A 659 39.78 -18.94 7.26
C ALA A 659 40.11 -20.25 6.51
N ARG A 660 40.82 -21.18 7.15
CA ARG A 660 41.14 -22.50 6.58
C ARG A 660 39.86 -23.30 6.30
N LEU A 661 38.87 -23.26 7.20
CA LEU A 661 37.56 -23.86 6.97
C LEU A 661 36.78 -23.21 5.81
N GLU A 662 36.82 -21.87 5.66
CA GLU A 662 36.20 -21.19 4.51
C GLU A 662 36.87 -21.60 3.18
N LEU A 663 38.20 -21.74 3.16
CA LEU A 663 38.95 -22.23 1.99
C LEU A 663 38.63 -23.69 1.67
N ALA A 664 38.55 -24.55 2.69
CA ALA A 664 38.13 -25.94 2.50
C ALA A 664 36.69 -26.04 1.99
N LEU A 665 35.79 -25.16 2.43
CA LEU A 665 34.44 -25.07 1.88
C LEU A 665 34.45 -24.63 0.41
N ALA A 666 35.28 -23.65 0.04
CA ALA A 666 35.44 -23.23 -1.35
C ALA A 666 35.96 -24.36 -2.25
N LEU A 667 36.94 -25.15 -1.76
CA LEU A 667 37.44 -26.35 -2.45
C LEU A 667 36.39 -27.46 -2.54
N ALA A 668 35.61 -27.67 -1.48
CA ALA A 668 34.48 -28.62 -1.48
C ALA A 668 33.42 -28.23 -2.52
N ARG A 669 33.13 -26.94 -2.71
CA ARG A 669 32.24 -26.48 -3.79
C ARG A 669 32.74 -26.86 -5.19
N LEU A 670 34.06 -26.89 -5.41
CA LEU A 670 34.64 -27.34 -6.69
C LEU A 670 34.49 -28.86 -6.92
N VAL A 671 34.38 -29.63 -5.84
CA VAL A 671 34.08 -31.07 -5.90
C VAL A 671 32.59 -31.32 -6.15
N GLY A 672 31.73 -30.51 -5.53
CA GLY A 672 30.28 -30.61 -5.60
C GLY A 672 29.66 -31.01 -4.26
N GLU A 673 28.33 -30.91 -4.15
CA GLU A 673 27.58 -31.30 -2.95
C GLU A 673 28.02 -30.61 -1.64
N GLU A 674 28.08 -29.26 -1.67
CA GLU A 674 28.42 -28.40 -0.52
C GLU A 674 27.70 -28.82 0.78
N HIS A 675 26.43 -29.19 0.67
CA HIS A 675 25.59 -29.58 1.81
C HIS A 675 26.17 -30.78 2.58
N THR A 676 26.82 -31.72 1.89
CA THR A 676 27.46 -32.90 2.48
C THR A 676 28.71 -32.51 3.27
N PHE A 677 29.51 -31.57 2.76
CA PHE A 677 30.66 -31.05 3.49
C PHE A 677 30.23 -30.35 4.79
N VAL A 678 29.21 -29.49 4.72
CA VAL A 678 28.70 -28.76 5.90
C VAL A 678 28.07 -29.72 6.90
N HIS A 679 27.37 -30.77 6.45
CA HIS A 679 26.82 -31.80 7.32
C HIS A 679 27.93 -32.56 8.04
N LEU A 680 28.96 -32.99 7.31
CA LEU A 680 30.13 -33.67 7.88
C LEU A 680 30.85 -32.79 8.91
N LEU A 681 31.08 -31.51 8.60
CA LEU A 681 31.68 -30.54 9.53
C LEU A 681 30.89 -30.44 10.85
N ARG A 682 29.56 -30.40 10.79
CA ARG A 682 28.71 -30.35 11.99
C ARG A 682 28.81 -31.63 12.80
N GLN A 683 28.73 -32.80 12.17
CA GLN A 683 28.84 -34.09 12.85
C GLN A 683 30.21 -34.26 13.52
N VAL A 684 31.28 -33.87 12.83
CA VAL A 684 32.65 -33.93 13.35
C VAL A 684 32.85 -32.99 14.54
N ARG A 685 32.16 -31.84 14.56
CA ARG A 685 32.20 -30.91 15.71
C ARG A 685 31.53 -31.48 16.96
N ASP A 686 30.47 -32.29 16.78
CA ASP A 686 29.73 -32.90 17.89
C ASP A 686 30.41 -34.18 18.40
N ASP A 687 30.84 -35.07 17.50
CA ASP A 687 31.54 -36.32 17.80
C ASP A 687 32.56 -36.67 16.68
N PRO A 688 33.82 -36.20 16.78
CA PRO A 688 34.80 -36.29 15.70
C PRO A 688 35.15 -37.75 15.35
N GLY A 689 35.42 -38.59 16.34
CA GLY A 689 35.84 -39.97 16.12
C GLY A 689 34.75 -40.79 15.44
N THR A 690 33.52 -40.73 15.95
CA THR A 690 32.40 -41.49 15.39
C THR A 690 32.00 -40.97 14.00
N ALA A 691 31.90 -39.64 13.81
CA ALA A 691 31.50 -39.05 12.55
C ALA A 691 32.48 -39.38 11.41
N MET A 692 33.79 -39.25 11.66
CA MET A 692 34.82 -39.60 10.67
C MET A 692 34.79 -41.11 10.39
N SER A 693 34.66 -41.95 11.43
CA SER A 693 34.57 -43.41 11.28
C SER A 693 33.36 -43.85 10.43
N GLN A 694 32.19 -43.23 10.65
CA GLN A 694 30.98 -43.47 9.86
C GLN A 694 31.16 -43.04 8.40
N SER A 695 31.78 -41.89 8.15
CA SER A 695 32.07 -41.39 6.81
C SER A 695 32.99 -42.34 6.03
N ILE A 696 34.05 -42.84 6.66
CA ILE A 696 34.95 -43.85 6.09
C ILE A 696 34.22 -45.16 5.84
N SER A 697 33.39 -45.61 6.79
CA SER A 697 32.61 -46.85 6.65
C SER A 697 31.60 -46.77 5.50
N ALA A 698 30.96 -45.61 5.31
CA ALA A 698 30.06 -45.36 4.19
C ALA A 698 30.83 -45.47 2.86
N TYR A 699 31.98 -44.79 2.74
CA TYR A 699 32.82 -44.85 1.55
C TYR A 699 33.35 -46.27 1.27
N THR A 700 33.73 -47.02 2.31
CA THR A 700 34.20 -48.41 2.20
C THR A 700 33.14 -49.32 1.57
N LYS A 701 31.85 -49.13 1.92
CA LYS A 701 30.75 -49.87 1.29
C LYS A 701 30.62 -49.56 -0.20
N HIS A 702 30.83 -48.31 -0.61
CA HIS A 702 30.83 -47.91 -2.03
C HIS A 702 32.04 -48.47 -2.81
N LEU A 703 33.17 -48.70 -2.15
CA LEU A 703 34.35 -49.31 -2.76
C LEU A 703 34.27 -50.85 -2.89
N ASN A 704 33.42 -51.51 -2.11
CA ASN A 704 33.21 -52.96 -2.20
C ASN A 704 32.59 -53.33 -3.56
N GLY A 705 33.32 -54.08 -4.38
CA GLY A 705 32.97 -54.45 -5.76
C GLY A 705 33.58 -53.56 -6.85
N SER A 706 34.26 -52.49 -6.44
CA SER A 706 34.82 -51.45 -7.31
C SER A 706 36.35 -51.52 -7.50
N VAL A 707 37.02 -52.28 -6.64
CA VAL A 707 38.47 -52.41 -6.55
C VAL A 707 38.83 -53.91 -6.60
N PRO A 708 39.95 -54.33 -7.21
CA PRO A 708 40.35 -55.74 -7.26
C PRO A 708 40.39 -56.39 -5.87
N ALA A 709 39.97 -57.65 -5.76
CA ALA A 709 39.92 -58.38 -4.49
C ALA A 709 41.27 -58.48 -3.76
N ALA A 710 42.39 -58.32 -4.48
CA ALA A 710 43.75 -58.32 -3.93
C ALA A 710 44.19 -56.95 -3.38
N SER A 711 43.36 -55.90 -3.46
CA SER A 711 43.74 -54.57 -2.98
C SER A 711 43.68 -54.48 -1.45
N PRO A 712 44.70 -53.90 -0.79
CA PRO A 712 44.68 -53.69 0.66
C PRO A 712 43.75 -52.55 1.09
N LEU A 713 43.24 -51.73 0.16
CA LEU A 713 42.44 -50.52 0.44
C LEU A 713 41.22 -50.74 1.35
N PRO A 714 40.34 -51.74 1.12
CA PRO A 714 39.18 -51.95 1.98
C PRO A 714 39.57 -52.31 3.42
N GLN A 715 40.69 -53.00 3.61
CA GLN A 715 41.18 -53.34 4.94
C GLN A 715 41.78 -52.11 5.63
N LEU A 716 42.62 -51.34 4.93
CA LEU A 716 43.19 -50.09 5.44
C LEU A 716 42.10 -49.10 5.87
N LEU A 717 41.01 -48.98 5.09
CA LEU A 717 39.86 -48.14 5.42
C LEU A 717 39.13 -48.61 6.68
N LYS A 718 38.93 -49.93 6.84
CA LYS A 718 38.34 -50.50 8.06
C LYS A 718 39.22 -50.23 9.29
N ASP A 719 40.52 -50.44 9.16
CA ASP A 719 41.45 -50.21 10.26
C ASP A 719 41.46 -48.73 10.66
N CYS A 720 41.44 -47.82 9.67
CA CYS A 720 41.30 -46.38 9.89
C CYS A 720 39.99 -46.00 10.61
N ALA A 721 38.86 -46.58 10.18
CA ALA A 721 37.57 -46.35 10.83
C ALA A 721 37.57 -46.83 12.29
N VAL A 722 38.25 -47.94 12.61
CA VAL A 722 38.38 -48.45 13.98
C VAL A 722 39.26 -47.53 14.83
N THR A 723 40.38 -47.04 14.30
CA THR A 723 41.25 -46.08 15.00
C THR A 723 40.48 -44.82 15.39
N LEU A 724 39.73 -44.24 14.45
CA LEU A 724 38.89 -43.06 14.68
C LEU A 724 37.77 -43.33 15.69
N ALA A 725 37.10 -44.48 15.62
CA ALA A 725 36.05 -44.85 16.57
C ALA A 725 36.56 -45.05 18.01
N ARG A 726 37.87 -45.27 18.19
CA ARG A 726 38.53 -45.34 19.51
C ARG A 726 38.92 -43.97 20.05
N GLY A 727 38.66 -42.89 19.31
CA GLY A 727 39.01 -41.52 19.68
C GLY A 727 40.44 -41.11 19.32
N ASP A 728 41.23 -41.96 18.64
CA ASP A 728 42.57 -41.61 18.15
C ASP A 728 42.48 -40.90 16.80
N VAL A 729 42.16 -39.59 16.84
CA VAL A 729 41.98 -38.76 15.64
C VAL A 729 43.31 -38.55 14.92
N ALA A 730 44.40 -38.28 15.64
CA ALA A 730 45.74 -38.11 15.07
C ALA A 730 46.24 -39.37 14.33
N GLY A 731 46.05 -40.55 14.92
CA GLY A 731 46.37 -41.83 14.28
C GLY A 731 45.50 -42.09 13.05
N GLY A 732 44.19 -41.83 13.17
CA GLY A 732 43.25 -41.95 12.07
C GLY A 732 43.53 -41.00 10.91
N ALA A 733 43.93 -39.76 11.18
CA ALA A 733 44.28 -38.75 10.18
C ALA A 733 45.50 -39.17 9.35
N ARG A 734 46.57 -39.65 10.01
CA ARG A 734 47.76 -40.18 9.30
C ARG A 734 47.43 -41.41 8.45
N GLN A 735 46.60 -42.32 8.96
CA GLN A 735 46.09 -43.46 8.19
C GLN A 735 45.27 -43.01 6.98
N LEU A 736 44.39 -42.01 7.16
CA LEU A 736 43.59 -41.44 6.08
C LEU A 736 44.47 -40.80 5.00
N GLY A 737 45.54 -40.08 5.38
CA GLY A 737 46.51 -39.52 4.44
C GLY A 737 47.22 -40.60 3.61
N ALA A 738 47.65 -41.70 4.24
CA ALA A 738 48.24 -42.84 3.54
C ALA A 738 47.25 -43.56 2.61
N ILE A 739 45.97 -43.59 2.97
CA ILE A 739 44.89 -44.14 2.13
C ILE A 739 44.63 -43.24 0.93
N ALA A 740 44.54 -41.92 1.14
CA ALA A 740 44.29 -40.94 0.09
C ALA A 740 45.36 -41.00 -1.02
N ALA A 741 46.63 -41.22 -0.67
CA ALA A 741 47.73 -41.41 -1.62
C ALA A 741 47.62 -42.69 -2.47
N GLN A 742 46.90 -43.72 -1.99
CA GLN A 742 46.76 -45.02 -2.64
C GLN A 742 45.45 -45.14 -3.45
N LEU A 743 44.58 -44.14 -3.42
CA LEU A 743 43.32 -44.16 -4.16
C LEU A 743 43.55 -44.23 -5.67
N PRO A 744 42.75 -45.02 -6.41
CA PRO A 744 42.92 -45.17 -7.86
C PRO A 744 42.61 -43.84 -8.57
N PRO A 745 43.60 -43.16 -9.18
CA PRO A 745 43.43 -41.80 -9.71
C PRO A 745 42.42 -41.73 -10.85
N GLN A 746 42.22 -42.83 -11.58
CA GLN A 746 41.28 -42.93 -12.71
C GLN A 746 39.81 -42.75 -12.31
N ARG A 747 39.48 -42.85 -11.02
CA ARG A 747 38.12 -42.67 -10.50
C ARG A 747 37.77 -41.25 -10.13
N TYR A 748 38.74 -40.34 -10.14
CA TYR A 748 38.56 -38.96 -9.70
C TYR A 748 38.86 -38.01 -10.85
N ASN A 749 38.09 -36.92 -10.94
CA ASN A 749 38.40 -35.85 -11.89
C ASN A 749 39.72 -35.13 -11.52
N SER A 750 40.22 -34.22 -12.36
CA SER A 750 41.47 -33.49 -12.09
C SER A 750 41.45 -32.70 -10.78
N THR A 751 40.32 -32.08 -10.45
CA THR A 751 40.13 -31.26 -9.26
C THR A 751 40.19 -32.10 -7.98
N SER A 752 39.39 -33.16 -7.92
CA SER A 752 39.37 -34.10 -6.80
C SER A 752 40.71 -34.79 -6.60
N ARG A 753 41.44 -35.11 -7.68
CA ARG A 753 42.81 -35.65 -7.58
C ARG A 753 43.78 -34.67 -6.93
N ALA A 754 43.75 -33.39 -7.34
CA ALA A 754 44.61 -32.37 -6.76
C ALA A 754 44.33 -32.20 -5.26
N ILE A 755 43.05 -32.13 -4.88
CA ILE A 755 42.61 -32.03 -3.50
C ILE A 755 43.06 -33.24 -2.67
N LEU A 756 42.84 -34.47 -3.17
CA LEU A 756 43.25 -35.68 -2.46
C LEU A 756 44.76 -35.79 -2.30
N ALA A 757 45.55 -35.34 -3.29
CA ALA A 757 47.00 -35.33 -3.21
C ALA A 757 47.50 -34.36 -2.12
N GLU A 758 46.95 -33.15 -2.06
CA GLU A 758 47.29 -32.16 -1.02
C GLU A 758 46.87 -32.65 0.37
N CYS A 759 45.65 -33.19 0.51
CA CYS A 759 45.20 -33.79 1.75
C CYS A 759 46.10 -34.95 2.19
N ALA A 760 46.52 -35.81 1.26
CA ALA A 760 47.39 -36.94 1.57
C ALA A 760 48.73 -36.48 2.15
N HIS A 761 49.32 -35.43 1.57
CA HIS A 761 50.56 -34.84 2.06
C HIS A 761 50.37 -34.16 3.43
N SER A 762 49.38 -33.27 3.52
CA SER A 762 49.14 -32.45 4.71
C SER A 762 48.70 -33.28 5.93
N LEU A 763 47.93 -34.36 5.74
CA LEU A 763 47.55 -35.26 6.84
C LEU A 763 48.72 -36.11 7.38
N GLN A 764 49.74 -36.35 6.56
CA GLN A 764 50.97 -37.01 7.03
C GLN A 764 51.87 -36.05 7.81
N GLU A 765 51.91 -34.78 7.40
CA GLU A 765 52.73 -33.75 8.03
C GLU A 765 52.13 -33.24 9.35
N PHE A 766 50.84 -32.87 9.34
CA PHE A 766 50.18 -32.17 10.43
C PHE A 766 49.21 -33.04 11.25
N GLY A 767 48.93 -34.27 10.82
CA GLY A 767 48.01 -35.17 11.53
C GLY A 767 46.61 -34.58 11.68
N ASP A 768 46.15 -34.39 12.93
CA ASP A 768 44.85 -33.84 13.29
C ASP A 768 44.84 -32.35 13.67
N GLU A 769 45.99 -31.67 13.60
CA GLU A 769 46.10 -30.23 13.88
C GLU A 769 45.23 -29.37 12.93
N HIS A 770 44.95 -29.90 11.74
CA HIS A 770 44.24 -29.22 10.65
C HIS A 770 43.06 -30.06 10.16
N ILE A 771 41.97 -30.02 10.94
CA ILE A 771 40.77 -30.86 10.75
C ILE A 771 40.11 -30.68 9.38
N GLU A 772 40.25 -29.50 8.77
CA GLU A 772 39.74 -29.19 7.44
C GLU A 772 40.34 -30.08 6.34
N TYR A 773 41.59 -30.55 6.47
CA TYR A 773 42.14 -31.53 5.53
C TYR A 773 41.48 -32.91 5.68
N ILE A 774 41.10 -33.31 6.89
CA ILE A 774 40.35 -34.55 7.14
C ILE A 774 38.96 -34.43 6.50
N LEU A 775 38.26 -33.33 6.76
CA LEU A 775 36.94 -33.05 6.19
C LEU A 775 36.98 -33.03 4.66
N LEU A 776 37.96 -32.33 4.08
CA LEU A 776 38.13 -32.21 2.65
C LEU A 776 38.49 -33.56 2.00
N ALA A 777 39.34 -34.36 2.63
CA ALA A 777 39.66 -35.71 2.17
C ALA A 777 38.41 -36.61 2.15
N LEU A 778 37.69 -36.70 3.28
CA LEU A 778 36.50 -37.53 3.40
C LEU A 778 35.40 -37.10 2.42
N HIS A 779 35.15 -35.80 2.30
CA HIS A 779 34.17 -35.26 1.37
C HIS A 779 34.55 -35.55 -0.09
N THR A 780 35.82 -35.35 -0.45
CA THR A 780 36.31 -35.57 -1.82
C THR A 780 36.33 -37.05 -2.18
N MET A 781 36.63 -37.93 -1.23
CA MET A 781 36.57 -39.38 -1.43
C MET A 781 35.17 -39.84 -1.80
N GLN A 782 34.13 -39.29 -1.15
CA GLN A 782 32.74 -39.65 -1.37
C GLN A 782 32.13 -39.01 -2.62
N ASN A 783 32.33 -37.70 -2.81
CA ASN A 783 31.61 -36.92 -3.82
C ASN A 783 32.44 -36.64 -5.08
N GLY A 784 33.76 -36.84 -5.05
CA GLY A 784 34.65 -36.63 -6.20
C GLY A 784 34.73 -37.78 -7.20
N LEU A 785 33.95 -38.84 -6.98
CA LEU A 785 33.94 -40.02 -7.84
C LEU A 785 33.31 -39.70 -9.21
N LEU A 786 33.98 -40.12 -10.28
CA LEU A 786 33.38 -40.17 -11.60
C LEU A 786 32.22 -41.19 -11.62
N PRO A 787 31.11 -40.90 -12.32
CA PRO A 787 30.03 -41.86 -12.46
C PRO A 787 30.52 -43.17 -13.09
N PRO A 788 29.96 -44.33 -12.70
CA PRO A 788 30.35 -45.61 -13.27
C PRO A 788 30.14 -45.59 -14.79
N ARG A 789 31.18 -45.89 -15.55
CA ARG A 789 31.14 -46.00 -17.02
C ARG A 789 30.45 -47.26 -17.47
#